data_AF-A0A5P0YNE3-F1
#
_entry.id   AF-A0A5P0YNE3-F1
#
_cell.length_a   1.000
_cell.length_b   1.000
_cell.length_c   1.000
_cell.angle_alpha   90.00
_cell.angle_beta   90.00
_cell.angle_gamma   90.00
#
_symmetry.space_group_name_H-M   'P 1'
#
loop_
_entity.id
_entity.type
_entity.pdbx_description
1 polymer ?
#
loop_
_entity_poly.entity_id
_entity_poly.type
_entity_poly.pdbx_seq_one_letter_code
_entity_poly.pdbx_strand_id
1 'polypeptide(L)'
;MILTGTEIERERRNGRITIEPFTPEQVNPNSYNFRLGRTLRVYREMPLDARHTNEVEEIEIPDEGYVLEPGRLYLAHTVERLGSEHYAPTFAARSSVARLGLFINLSASLGDIGYTGQWTLQLYSMNRVRVYPGINIGQMMWWRPQGEIVLYDGKYQGSVGPRSSDIHVDFDKQFARQRFPGLGATFEADEVGPKFAGLARASADFRVPAAFCVPAGEFVDALTEEQRNELADAFTDLRATVGAFFADSVARIQKTTAEIRLPRQARVLLAARLAELFKDADGVEFAVRSSGLDEDTGTSSLAGVHQSVLGVRGADAVIDAVESCWRSHYEAPAVAARIRAGDFSPTPRLAVIVQRMVRPTLAGVAFTGLDGPEGTTDPEGTGAAKVVVEYVEGLADELVAGVAVPRRVDSVALAAGPAPEASRDHPVLLEVVDLVRRLREDRGHDVDVEWAADADGVHLVQVRPLTAAREVSTVSAGPVAEGYRLYVDDLPSSFTLGAVAAVYGGYTAKRGPAHRLAHRHGVATGAGWVLRFNGRGLHGERTSNALREMLAGGSDECVLDFGDNLRQIVVPKEDVLDRLAVTSGASPDGTALHSVIVRDFVRGQLGVISRRVDGGGLVVEYTEEGLMALNRGTAGGETIIVGDVSDDSADVSFPASGAVLRPHLDEIGRFTEAMHAEYGPVTLEWVHDDGTLYFVDYSVLGGDDAVTVAHGEVCISPGTARGPLLRLDDDALLRRLSIGPAVSIDKSRDVSEHDGLARILEQVASYERKPVVSAARPYAVLSVLLDHVAGFVFDQGSALGHLAILLREARIPAVTAAGISGTEVVISDGTVTTTGSKGA
;
A
#
# COMPACT_ATOMS: atom_id res chain seq x y z
N MET A 1 -42.56 16.38 -28.02
CA MET A 1 -43.83 16.83 -28.64
C MET A 1 -44.95 16.75 -27.61
N ILE A 2 -45.89 17.70 -27.59
CA ILE A 2 -47.05 17.68 -26.67
C ILE A 2 -48.25 16.97 -27.32
N LEU A 3 -49.10 16.31 -26.52
CA LEU A 3 -50.33 15.68 -27.00
C LEU A 3 -51.49 16.69 -27.08
N THR A 4 -52.31 16.58 -28.13
CA THR A 4 -53.59 17.30 -28.21
C THR A 4 -54.63 16.64 -27.30
N GLY A 5 -55.74 17.32 -27.01
CA GLY A 5 -56.86 16.77 -26.23
C GLY A 5 -57.42 15.49 -26.85
N THR A 6 -57.62 15.49 -28.17
CA THR A 6 -58.07 14.31 -28.93
C THR A 6 -57.09 13.13 -28.83
N GLU A 7 -55.79 13.42 -28.78
CA GLU A 7 -54.74 12.43 -28.58
C GLU A 7 -54.78 11.91 -27.14
N ILE A 8 -54.90 12.78 -26.13
CA ILE A 8 -55.02 12.38 -24.72
C ILE A 8 -56.18 11.40 -24.52
N GLU A 9 -57.35 11.67 -25.12
CA GLU A 9 -58.49 10.76 -25.04
C GLU A 9 -58.21 9.40 -25.69
N ARG A 10 -57.56 9.41 -26.86
CA ARG A 10 -57.19 8.18 -27.57
C ARG A 10 -56.22 7.35 -26.74
N GLU A 11 -55.19 7.99 -26.21
CA GLU A 11 -54.14 7.35 -25.45
C GLU A 11 -54.61 6.85 -24.08
N ARG A 12 -55.60 7.53 -23.47
CA ARG A 12 -56.34 7.00 -22.33
C ARG A 12 -57.14 5.75 -22.67
N ARG A 13 -57.87 5.75 -23.80
CA ARG A 13 -58.61 4.56 -24.28
C ARG A 13 -57.69 3.37 -24.58
N ASN A 14 -56.46 3.64 -25.02
CA ASN A 14 -55.43 2.64 -25.26
C ASN A 14 -54.70 2.18 -23.97
N GLY A 15 -55.06 2.72 -22.80
CA GLY A 15 -54.42 2.39 -21.53
C GLY A 15 -53.02 2.99 -21.34
N ARG A 16 -52.55 3.86 -22.24
CA ARG A 16 -51.22 4.50 -22.15
C ARG A 16 -51.23 5.76 -21.28
N ILE A 17 -52.40 6.34 -21.02
CA ILE A 17 -52.58 7.44 -20.06
C ILE A 17 -53.63 7.03 -19.02
N THR A 18 -53.32 7.24 -17.74
CA THR A 18 -54.26 7.04 -16.64
C THR A 18 -54.96 8.36 -16.31
N ILE A 19 -56.30 8.36 -16.35
CA ILE A 19 -57.16 9.45 -15.85
C ILE A 19 -58.38 8.80 -15.20
N GLU A 20 -58.46 8.85 -13.87
CA GLU A 20 -59.52 8.19 -13.11
C GLU A 20 -59.99 9.06 -11.93
N PRO A 21 -61.26 9.55 -11.92
CA PRO A 21 -62.27 9.42 -12.98
C PRO A 21 -61.98 10.29 -14.21
N PHE A 22 -62.39 9.84 -15.39
CA PHE A 22 -62.31 10.61 -16.64
C PHE A 22 -63.66 11.27 -16.97
N THR A 23 -63.62 12.56 -17.31
CA THR A 23 -64.77 13.39 -17.67
C THR A 23 -64.48 14.07 -19.03
N PRO A 24 -65.20 13.75 -20.11
CA PRO A 24 -64.93 14.31 -21.44
C PRO A 24 -64.91 15.85 -21.47
N GLU A 25 -65.77 16.49 -20.69
CA GLU A 25 -65.90 17.95 -20.61
C GLU A 25 -64.67 18.64 -19.99
N GLN A 26 -63.76 17.87 -19.38
CA GLN A 26 -62.50 18.38 -18.84
C GLN A 26 -61.37 18.41 -19.87
N VAL A 27 -61.55 17.84 -21.06
CA VAL A 27 -60.54 17.84 -22.14
C VAL A 27 -60.45 19.21 -22.82
N ASN A 28 -59.25 19.79 -22.83
CA ASN A 28 -58.90 21.02 -23.53
C ASN A 28 -58.10 20.69 -24.80
N PRO A 29 -57.82 21.66 -25.70
CA PRO A 29 -57.07 21.39 -26.94
C PRO A 29 -55.71 20.69 -26.78
N ASN A 30 -55.01 20.87 -25.65
CA ASN A 30 -53.69 20.27 -25.36
C ASN A 30 -53.53 19.78 -23.91
N SER A 31 -54.62 19.65 -23.15
CA SER A 31 -54.55 19.34 -21.72
C SER A 31 -55.85 18.72 -21.20
N TYR A 32 -55.85 18.26 -19.95
CA TYR A 32 -57.03 17.78 -19.23
C TYR A 32 -57.16 18.53 -17.89
N ASN A 33 -58.30 19.15 -17.61
CA ASN A 33 -58.55 19.84 -16.35
C ASN A 33 -58.73 18.84 -15.20
N PHE A 34 -58.04 19.04 -14.08
CA PHE A 34 -58.22 18.23 -12.87
C PHE A 34 -58.81 19.07 -11.72
N ARG A 35 -59.40 18.36 -10.75
CA ARG A 35 -60.15 18.97 -9.66
C ARG A 35 -59.40 18.92 -8.34
N LEU A 36 -59.65 19.91 -7.49
CA LEU A 36 -59.16 19.96 -6.12
C LEU A 36 -59.85 18.90 -5.26
N GLY A 37 -59.06 18.06 -4.59
CA GLY A 37 -59.52 17.11 -3.58
C GLY A 37 -60.02 17.80 -2.30
N ARG A 38 -60.65 17.04 -1.41
CA ARG A 38 -61.34 17.58 -0.22
C ARG A 38 -60.44 17.73 1.00
N THR A 39 -59.21 17.21 0.96
CA THR A 39 -58.28 17.24 2.09
C THR A 39 -57.05 18.09 1.78
N LEU A 40 -56.59 18.81 2.79
CA LEU A 40 -55.37 19.61 2.82
C LEU A 40 -54.49 19.11 3.97
N ARG A 41 -53.17 19.30 3.86
CA ARG A 41 -52.22 19.13 4.96
C ARG A 41 -51.34 20.34 5.13
N VAL A 42 -50.98 20.62 6.37
CA VAL A 42 -50.10 21.72 6.76
C VAL A 42 -49.11 21.22 7.80
N TYR A 43 -47.86 21.66 7.72
CA TYR A 43 -46.86 21.30 8.73
C TYR A 43 -47.14 22.03 10.05
N ARG A 44 -46.96 21.33 11.18
CA ARG A 44 -47.22 21.85 12.52
C ARG A 44 -46.06 22.60 13.13
N GLU A 45 -44.84 22.12 12.89
CA GLU A 45 -43.64 22.58 13.58
C GLU A 45 -42.65 23.23 12.62
N MET A 46 -41.84 24.15 13.15
CA MET A 46 -40.79 24.85 12.42
C MET A 46 -39.53 24.95 13.32
N PRO A 47 -38.31 24.90 12.75
CA PRO A 47 -38.01 24.68 11.34
C PRO A 47 -38.33 23.23 10.91
N LEU A 48 -38.64 23.05 9.63
CA LEU A 48 -38.75 21.70 9.05
C LEU A 48 -37.37 21.08 8.90
N ASP A 49 -37.24 19.79 9.23
CA ASP A 49 -35.99 19.04 9.11
C ASP A 49 -36.10 17.98 8.02
N ALA A 50 -35.17 17.99 7.06
CA ALA A 50 -35.13 17.03 5.98
C ALA A 50 -34.68 15.62 6.43
N ARG A 51 -34.08 15.50 7.62
CA ARG A 51 -33.59 14.23 8.16
C ARG A 51 -34.66 13.42 8.89
N HIS A 52 -35.78 14.06 9.24
CA HIS A 52 -36.84 13.45 10.03
C HIS A 52 -38.21 13.56 9.34
N THR A 53 -39.15 12.72 9.77
CA THR A 53 -40.56 12.90 9.40
C THR A 53 -41.08 14.16 10.06
N ASN A 54 -41.71 15.04 9.30
CA ASN A 54 -42.27 16.30 9.81
C ASN A 54 -43.77 16.11 10.11
N GLU A 55 -44.21 16.57 11.28
CA GLU A 55 -45.61 16.45 11.68
C GLU A 55 -46.54 17.32 10.83
N VAL A 56 -47.69 16.75 10.44
CA VAL A 56 -48.71 17.42 9.65
C VAL A 56 -50.06 17.39 10.36
N GLU A 57 -50.82 18.46 10.18
CA GLU A 57 -52.24 18.55 10.49
C GLU A 57 -53.04 18.39 9.20
N GLU A 58 -54.10 17.58 9.22
CA GLU A 58 -55.02 17.43 8.12
C GLU A 58 -56.22 18.36 8.30
N ILE A 59 -56.62 19.02 7.21
CA ILE A 59 -57.74 19.97 7.18
C ILE A 59 -58.69 19.51 6.07
N GLU A 60 -59.95 19.31 6.42
CA GLU A 60 -61.01 19.04 5.45
C GLU A 60 -61.60 20.34 4.90
N ILE A 61 -61.74 20.45 3.59
CA ILE A 61 -62.38 21.60 2.94
C ILE A 61 -63.90 21.38 3.01
N PRO A 62 -64.65 22.24 3.73
CA PRO A 62 -66.10 22.10 3.81
C PRO A 62 -66.77 22.56 2.51
N ASP A 63 -68.07 22.28 2.37
CA ASP A 63 -68.81 22.59 1.13
C ASP A 63 -68.93 24.11 0.90
N GLU A 64 -68.96 24.92 1.96
CA GLU A 64 -68.87 26.39 1.91
C GLU A 64 -67.46 26.93 1.61
N GLY A 65 -66.49 26.04 1.42
CA GLY A 65 -65.11 26.33 1.06
C GLY A 65 -64.20 26.72 2.24
N TYR A 66 -62.90 26.66 1.99
CA TYR A 66 -61.84 26.97 2.95
C TYR A 66 -61.02 28.17 2.48
N VAL A 67 -60.67 29.11 3.38
CA VAL A 67 -59.85 30.27 3.04
C VAL A 67 -58.37 29.94 3.23
N LEU A 68 -57.61 29.93 2.13
CA LEU A 68 -56.16 29.81 2.16
C LEU A 68 -55.55 31.15 2.59
N GLU A 69 -54.82 31.14 3.70
CA GLU A 69 -54.09 32.30 4.20
C GLU A 69 -52.71 32.47 3.51
N PRO A 70 -52.28 33.70 3.19
CA PRO A 70 -50.95 33.97 2.66
C PRO A 70 -49.81 33.55 3.61
N GLY A 71 -48.66 33.21 3.05
CA GLY A 71 -47.47 32.82 3.81
C GLY A 71 -47.53 31.42 4.41
N ARG A 72 -48.59 30.64 4.12
CA ARG A 72 -48.72 29.23 4.54
C ARG A 72 -48.76 28.32 3.33
N LEU A 73 -47.98 27.24 3.38
CA LEU A 73 -48.03 26.16 2.39
C LEU A 73 -49.10 25.14 2.79
N TYR A 74 -50.00 24.83 1.87
CA TYR A 74 -50.97 23.75 2.01
C TYR A 74 -50.67 22.67 0.98
N LEU A 75 -50.52 21.44 1.44
CA LEU A 75 -50.43 20.27 0.57
C LEU A 75 -51.85 19.80 0.28
N ALA A 76 -52.30 19.98 -0.95
CA ALA A 76 -53.59 19.47 -1.42
C ALA A 76 -53.38 18.27 -2.33
N HIS A 77 -54.45 17.74 -2.91
CA HIS A 77 -54.34 16.67 -3.90
C HIS A 77 -55.36 16.83 -5.03
N THR A 78 -55.16 16.11 -6.12
CA THR A 78 -56.15 15.96 -7.19
C THR A 78 -57.24 14.96 -6.80
N VAL A 79 -58.46 15.18 -7.28
CA VAL A 79 -59.50 14.13 -7.25
C VAL A 79 -59.08 12.98 -8.15
N GLU A 80 -58.60 13.31 -9.35
CA GLU A 80 -58.20 12.36 -10.36
C GLU A 80 -56.88 11.68 -10.00
N ARG A 81 -56.83 10.37 -10.21
CA ARG A 81 -55.59 9.62 -10.34
C ARG A 81 -55.09 9.78 -11.77
N LEU A 82 -53.88 10.33 -11.91
CA LEU A 82 -53.28 10.75 -13.17
C LEU A 82 -51.89 10.13 -13.32
N GLY A 83 -51.54 9.69 -14.53
CA GLY A 83 -50.24 9.06 -14.79
C GLY A 83 -50.05 8.57 -16.22
N SER A 84 -48.85 8.08 -16.54
CA SER A 84 -48.57 7.39 -17.80
C SER A 84 -47.21 6.68 -17.74
N GLU A 85 -47.13 5.46 -18.27
CA GLU A 85 -45.87 4.73 -18.50
C GLU A 85 -45.21 5.08 -19.85
N HIS A 86 -45.86 5.92 -20.67
CA HIS A 86 -45.46 6.20 -22.06
C HIS A 86 -45.18 7.67 -22.33
N TYR A 87 -45.75 8.56 -21.52
CA TYR A 87 -45.69 10.01 -21.70
C TYR A 87 -45.26 10.69 -20.40
N ALA A 88 -44.45 11.73 -20.49
CA ALA A 88 -44.08 12.53 -19.32
C ALA A 88 -45.22 13.50 -18.98
N PRO A 89 -45.85 13.39 -17.79
CA PRO A 89 -46.89 14.30 -17.35
C PRO A 89 -46.30 15.63 -16.86
N THR A 90 -46.95 16.75 -17.19
CA THR A 90 -46.68 18.06 -16.60
C THR A 90 -47.99 18.76 -16.26
N PHE A 91 -48.07 19.47 -15.14
CA PHE A 91 -49.28 20.23 -14.80
C PHE A 91 -49.07 21.74 -14.72
N ALA A 92 -50.17 22.49 -14.71
CA ALA A 92 -50.15 23.92 -14.43
C ALA A 92 -51.46 24.35 -13.77
N ALA A 93 -51.42 25.46 -13.03
CA ALA A 93 -52.63 26.12 -12.56
C ALA A 93 -53.54 26.50 -13.74
N ARG A 94 -54.86 26.47 -13.54
CA ARG A 94 -55.75 27.13 -14.51
C ARG A 94 -55.52 28.63 -14.44
N SER A 95 -55.56 29.26 -15.61
CA SER A 95 -55.37 30.72 -15.73
C SER A 95 -56.37 31.51 -14.88
N SER A 96 -57.57 31.00 -14.63
CA SER A 96 -58.56 31.60 -13.73
C SER A 96 -58.13 31.57 -12.26
N VAL A 97 -57.53 30.47 -11.82
CA VAL A 97 -57.05 30.27 -10.44
C VAL A 97 -55.78 31.09 -10.19
N ALA A 98 -54.84 31.07 -11.14
CA ALA A 98 -53.61 31.83 -11.05
C ALA A 98 -53.86 33.35 -10.90
N ARG A 99 -54.89 33.90 -11.57
CA ARG A 99 -55.28 35.32 -11.45
C ARG A 99 -55.80 35.72 -10.07
N LEU A 100 -56.22 34.77 -9.23
CA LEU A 100 -56.55 35.02 -7.83
C LEU A 100 -55.30 35.17 -6.94
N GLY A 101 -54.10 34.90 -7.50
CA GLY A 101 -52.85 34.84 -6.76
C GLY A 101 -52.59 33.47 -6.13
N LEU A 102 -53.24 32.41 -6.60
CA LEU A 102 -53.04 31.04 -6.12
C LEU A 102 -52.08 30.26 -7.03
N PHE A 103 -50.98 29.80 -6.44
CA PHE A 103 -50.04 28.85 -7.02
C PHE A 103 -50.44 27.44 -6.58
N ILE A 104 -50.30 26.45 -7.48
CA ILE A 104 -50.60 25.04 -7.17
C ILE A 104 -49.36 24.13 -7.22
N ASN A 105 -48.21 24.73 -7.54
CA ASN A 105 -46.88 24.15 -7.51
C ASN A 105 -45.90 25.28 -7.13
N LEU A 106 -44.98 25.01 -6.20
CA LEU A 106 -43.87 25.93 -5.88
C LEU A 106 -42.59 25.57 -6.65
N SER A 107 -42.48 24.33 -7.11
CA SER A 107 -41.35 23.80 -7.87
C SER A 107 -41.70 23.56 -9.35
N ALA A 108 -40.85 22.79 -10.04
CA ALA A 108 -41.15 22.26 -11.37
C ALA A 108 -42.45 21.44 -11.37
N SER A 109 -43.22 21.55 -12.45
CA SER A 109 -44.49 20.84 -12.61
C SER A 109 -44.40 19.55 -13.43
N LEU A 110 -43.17 19.06 -13.66
CA LEU A 110 -42.88 17.80 -14.33
C LEU A 110 -43.02 16.64 -13.35
N GLY A 111 -43.72 15.58 -13.75
CA GLY A 111 -43.67 14.30 -13.05
C GLY A 111 -42.97 13.24 -13.88
N ASP A 112 -42.52 12.20 -13.18
CA ASP A 112 -41.79 11.11 -13.78
C ASP A 112 -42.70 10.19 -14.61
N ILE A 113 -42.16 9.65 -15.71
CA ILE A 113 -42.84 8.62 -16.51
C ILE A 113 -42.96 7.37 -15.64
N GLY A 114 -44.13 6.75 -15.60
CA GLY A 114 -44.48 5.62 -14.72
C GLY A 114 -45.22 6.05 -13.44
N TYR A 115 -45.12 7.33 -13.04
CA TYR A 115 -45.90 7.80 -11.90
C TYR A 115 -47.40 7.69 -12.17
N THR A 116 -48.14 7.05 -11.25
CA THR A 116 -49.61 7.02 -11.28
C THR A 116 -50.17 7.13 -9.86
N GLY A 117 -50.93 8.18 -9.58
CA GLY A 117 -51.50 8.46 -8.25
C GLY A 117 -52.40 9.70 -8.25
N GLN A 118 -53.00 10.02 -7.10
CA GLN A 118 -53.51 11.36 -6.85
C GLN A 118 -52.33 12.29 -6.61
N TRP A 119 -52.21 13.33 -7.44
CA TRP A 119 -51.08 14.23 -7.42
C TRP A 119 -51.19 15.17 -6.24
N THR A 120 -50.12 15.27 -5.46
CA THR A 120 -50.04 16.29 -4.40
C THR A 120 -49.77 17.66 -5.02
N LEU A 121 -50.60 18.64 -4.67
CA LEU A 121 -50.49 20.03 -5.10
C LEU A 121 -49.92 20.87 -3.96
N GLN A 122 -49.00 21.78 -4.28
CA GLN A 122 -48.43 22.72 -3.30
C GLN A 122 -49.17 24.04 -3.43
N LEU A 123 -50.25 24.21 -2.67
CA LEU A 123 -51.05 25.42 -2.70
C LEU A 123 -50.37 26.51 -1.89
N TYR A 124 -50.06 27.62 -2.56
CA TYR A 124 -49.51 28.83 -1.94
C TYR A 124 -50.24 30.04 -2.49
N SER A 125 -50.80 30.85 -1.61
CA SER A 125 -51.66 31.97 -2.00
C SER A 125 -51.00 33.31 -1.65
N MET A 126 -51.02 34.25 -2.59
CA MET A 126 -50.61 35.65 -2.36
C MET A 126 -51.70 36.46 -1.67
N ASN A 127 -52.96 36.10 -1.91
CA ASN A 127 -54.16 36.74 -1.34
C ASN A 127 -54.89 35.75 -0.42
N ARG A 128 -55.86 36.23 0.36
CA ARG A 128 -56.81 35.33 1.03
C ARG A 128 -57.77 34.76 -0.02
N VAL A 129 -57.58 33.50 -0.40
CA VAL A 129 -58.34 32.86 -1.49
C VAL A 129 -59.19 31.73 -0.91
N ARG A 130 -60.51 31.83 -1.10
CA ARG A 130 -61.44 30.74 -0.75
C ARG A 130 -61.44 29.69 -1.87
N VAL A 131 -61.14 28.46 -1.52
CA VAL A 131 -61.19 27.29 -2.40
C VAL A 131 -62.32 26.35 -1.99
N TYR A 132 -62.84 25.58 -2.92
CA TYR A 132 -63.94 24.64 -2.71
C TYR A 132 -63.53 23.24 -3.21
N PRO A 133 -64.02 22.16 -2.59
CA PRO A 133 -63.75 20.82 -3.10
C PRO A 133 -64.36 20.67 -4.51
N GLY A 134 -63.65 19.98 -5.41
CA GLY A 134 -64.13 19.68 -6.76
C GLY A 134 -63.96 20.80 -7.79
N ILE A 135 -63.43 21.98 -7.43
CA ILE A 135 -63.15 23.03 -8.43
C ILE A 135 -62.08 22.58 -9.42
N ASN A 136 -62.24 22.93 -10.70
CA ASN A 136 -61.17 22.75 -11.69
C ASN A 136 -60.00 23.68 -11.34
N ILE A 137 -59.00 23.15 -10.64
CA ILE A 137 -57.91 23.95 -10.06
C ILE A 137 -56.70 24.05 -10.97
N GLY A 138 -56.43 22.99 -11.73
CA GLY A 138 -55.31 22.90 -12.66
C GLY A 138 -55.63 22.08 -13.89
N GLN A 139 -54.61 21.88 -14.71
CA GLN A 139 -54.68 21.10 -15.94
C GLN A 139 -53.39 20.30 -16.14
N MET A 140 -53.51 19.09 -16.66
CA MET A 140 -52.43 18.16 -16.95
C MET A 140 -52.17 18.10 -18.46
N MET A 141 -50.91 18.07 -18.84
CA MET A 141 -50.40 17.92 -20.21
C MET A 141 -49.46 16.73 -20.27
N TRP A 142 -49.35 16.09 -21.43
CA TRP A 142 -48.48 14.92 -21.62
C TRP A 142 -47.50 15.17 -22.77
N TRP A 143 -46.25 14.80 -22.56
CA TRP A 143 -45.16 14.96 -23.50
C TRP A 143 -44.66 13.61 -23.99
N ARG A 144 -44.43 13.48 -25.29
CA ARG A 144 -43.79 12.30 -25.87
C ARG A 144 -42.28 12.33 -25.59
N PRO A 145 -41.74 11.37 -24.84
CA PRO A 145 -40.30 11.26 -24.56
C PRO A 145 -39.53 10.80 -25.81
N GLN A 146 -38.21 11.01 -25.80
CA GLN A 146 -37.26 10.53 -26.80
C GLN A 146 -36.12 9.82 -26.07
N GLY A 147 -35.79 8.60 -26.48
CA GLY A 147 -34.81 7.72 -25.82
C GLY A 147 -35.46 6.50 -25.16
N GLU A 148 -34.65 5.73 -24.44
CA GLU A 148 -35.13 4.62 -23.60
C GLU A 148 -35.96 5.15 -22.43
N ILE A 149 -37.08 4.49 -22.13
CA ILE A 149 -37.97 4.87 -21.02
C ILE A 149 -37.62 4.04 -19.80
N VAL A 150 -37.19 4.71 -18.73
CA VAL A 150 -37.06 4.12 -17.39
C VAL A 150 -38.26 4.58 -16.56
N LEU A 151 -39.03 3.62 -16.03
CA LEU A 151 -40.24 3.90 -15.27
C LEU A 151 -39.91 4.27 -13.82
N TYR A 152 -40.67 5.23 -13.29
CA TYR A 152 -40.66 5.59 -11.89
C TYR A 152 -41.20 4.47 -11.00
N ASP A 153 -40.37 4.06 -10.05
CA ASP A 153 -40.68 3.08 -9.00
C ASP A 153 -40.21 3.66 -7.64
N GLY A 154 -40.73 4.85 -7.29
CA GLY A 154 -40.32 5.58 -6.10
C GLY A 154 -41.38 5.66 -5.01
N LYS A 155 -40.98 6.18 -3.85
CA LYS A 155 -41.76 6.25 -2.60
C LYS A 155 -43.12 6.95 -2.67
N TYR A 156 -43.39 7.73 -3.72
CA TYR A 156 -44.68 8.42 -3.89
C TYR A 156 -45.64 7.68 -4.83
N GLN A 157 -45.23 6.57 -5.45
CA GLN A 157 -46.08 5.83 -6.38
C GLN A 157 -47.41 5.44 -5.74
N GLY A 158 -48.52 5.57 -6.49
CA GLY A 158 -49.83 5.18 -5.99
C GLY A 158 -50.41 6.06 -4.88
N SER A 159 -49.92 7.29 -4.71
CA SER A 159 -50.41 8.22 -3.68
C SER A 159 -51.93 8.39 -3.68
N VAL A 160 -52.51 8.45 -2.48
CA VAL A 160 -53.92 8.78 -2.22
C VAL A 160 -53.96 9.91 -1.20
N GLY A 161 -54.69 10.98 -1.50
CA GLY A 161 -54.70 12.21 -0.70
C GLY A 161 -53.40 13.02 -0.82
N PRO A 162 -53.25 14.09 -0.02
CA PRO A 162 -52.06 14.93 -0.01
C PRO A 162 -50.91 14.22 0.71
N ARG A 163 -49.76 14.05 0.04
CA ARG A 163 -48.56 13.45 0.63
C ARG A 163 -47.63 14.52 1.19
N SER A 164 -47.18 14.32 2.42
CA SER A 164 -46.07 15.08 3.01
C SER A 164 -44.74 14.68 2.39
N SER A 165 -43.70 15.47 2.65
CA SER A 165 -42.34 15.15 2.19
C SER A 165 -41.78 13.93 2.90
N ASP A 166 -41.41 12.92 2.11
CA ASP A 166 -40.65 11.74 2.54
C ASP A 166 -39.15 11.90 2.25
N ILE A 167 -38.63 13.14 2.17
CA ILE A 167 -37.21 13.41 1.86
C ILE A 167 -36.25 12.67 2.81
N HIS A 168 -36.62 12.51 4.07
CA HIS A 168 -35.87 11.76 5.10
C HIS A 168 -35.57 10.30 4.70
N VAL A 169 -36.43 9.66 3.91
CA VAL A 169 -36.26 8.27 3.43
C VAL A 169 -35.05 8.12 2.50
N ASP A 170 -34.68 9.18 1.80
CA ASP A 170 -33.55 9.18 0.86
C ASP A 170 -32.39 10.07 1.35
N PHE A 171 -32.46 10.58 2.57
CA PHE A 171 -31.47 11.52 3.09
C PHE A 171 -30.08 10.90 3.10
N ASP A 172 -29.92 9.77 3.80
CA ASP A 172 -28.63 9.09 3.88
C ASP A 172 -28.19 8.51 2.52
N LYS A 173 -29.12 8.07 1.66
CA LYS A 173 -28.82 7.56 0.31
C LYS A 173 -28.14 8.63 -0.56
N GLN A 174 -28.57 9.89 -0.46
CA GLN A 174 -27.99 11.00 -1.21
C GLN A 174 -26.51 11.20 -0.85
N PHE A 175 -26.20 11.21 0.45
CA PHE A 175 -24.82 11.35 0.92
C PHE A 175 -24.00 10.08 0.68
N ALA A 176 -24.62 8.90 0.78
CA ALA A 176 -23.98 7.62 0.49
C ALA A 176 -23.52 7.54 -0.97
N ARG A 177 -24.32 7.99 -1.95
CA ARG A 177 -23.93 8.06 -3.36
C ARG A 177 -22.72 8.97 -3.61
N GLN A 178 -22.67 10.10 -2.92
CA GLN A 178 -21.58 11.08 -3.05
C GLN A 178 -20.29 10.56 -2.42
N ARG A 179 -20.40 9.89 -1.26
CA ARG A 179 -19.26 9.39 -0.49
C ARG A 179 -18.74 8.05 -1.00
N PHE A 180 -19.62 7.22 -1.55
CA PHE A 180 -19.32 5.85 -2.03
C PHE A 180 -19.72 5.69 -3.50
N PRO A 181 -18.86 6.15 -4.42
CA PRO A 181 -19.15 6.18 -5.84
C PRO A 181 -19.45 4.80 -6.41
N GLY A 182 -20.45 4.71 -7.29
CA GLY A 182 -20.82 3.48 -8.01
C GLY A 182 -20.22 3.41 -9.42
N LEU A 183 -20.49 2.31 -10.12
CA LEU A 183 -20.20 2.15 -11.55
C LEU A 183 -20.89 3.21 -12.42
N GLY A 184 -20.36 3.45 -13.62
CA GLY A 184 -20.94 4.36 -14.62
C GLY A 184 -20.60 5.84 -14.44
N ALA A 185 -19.83 6.19 -13.41
CA ALA A 185 -19.29 7.54 -13.21
C ALA A 185 -17.77 7.56 -13.44
N THR A 186 -17.25 8.73 -13.82
CA THR A 186 -15.83 8.95 -14.06
C THR A 186 -15.18 9.48 -12.78
N PHE A 187 -14.07 8.85 -12.38
CA PHE A 187 -13.33 9.18 -11.17
C PHE A 187 -11.84 9.27 -11.50
N GLU A 188 -11.14 10.10 -10.75
CA GLU A 188 -9.68 10.11 -10.78
C GLU A 188 -9.15 8.86 -10.04
N ALA A 189 -8.10 8.25 -10.58
CA ALA A 189 -7.55 7.00 -10.05
C ALA A 189 -6.91 7.17 -8.66
N ASP A 190 -6.56 8.39 -8.27
CA ASP A 190 -6.01 8.74 -6.96
C ASP A 190 -7.06 8.72 -5.83
N GLU A 191 -8.35 8.73 -6.16
CA GLU A 191 -9.43 8.68 -5.17
C GLU A 191 -9.92 7.24 -4.91
N VAL A 192 -10.17 6.50 -5.99
CA VAL A 192 -10.82 5.17 -5.97
C VAL A 192 -9.88 4.01 -6.33
N GLY A 193 -8.63 4.33 -6.66
CA GLY A 193 -7.64 3.39 -7.15
C GLY A 193 -7.86 2.99 -8.62
N PRO A 194 -6.80 2.55 -9.32
CA PRO A 194 -6.82 2.24 -10.74
C PRO A 194 -7.73 1.04 -11.06
N LYS A 195 -7.84 0.06 -10.16
CA LYS A 195 -8.71 -1.11 -10.35
C LYS A 195 -10.18 -0.70 -10.46
N PHE A 196 -10.68 0.11 -9.52
CA PHE A 196 -12.08 0.57 -9.58
C PHE A 196 -12.32 1.56 -10.71
N ALA A 197 -11.41 2.51 -10.93
CA ALA A 197 -11.52 3.47 -12.03
C ALA A 197 -11.61 2.75 -13.39
N GLY A 198 -10.77 1.74 -13.60
CA GLY A 198 -10.78 0.90 -14.79
C GLY A 198 -12.09 0.11 -14.95
N LEU A 199 -12.64 -0.42 -13.86
CA LEU A 199 -13.89 -1.17 -13.86
C LEU A 199 -15.11 -0.26 -14.09
N ALA A 200 -15.15 0.90 -13.44
CA ALA A 200 -16.21 1.89 -13.57
C ALA A 200 -16.31 2.41 -15.01
N ARG A 201 -15.18 2.70 -15.66
CA ARG A 201 -15.15 3.07 -17.08
C ARG A 201 -15.67 1.94 -17.98
N ALA A 202 -15.24 0.69 -17.73
CA ALA A 202 -15.65 -0.46 -18.54
C ALA A 202 -17.16 -0.79 -18.42
N SER A 203 -17.79 -0.43 -17.30
CA SER A 203 -19.22 -0.71 -17.07
C SER A 203 -20.19 -0.04 -18.05
N ALA A 204 -19.72 0.93 -18.85
CA ALA A 204 -20.52 1.56 -19.90
C ALA A 204 -20.78 0.63 -21.09
N ASP A 205 -19.81 -0.23 -21.43
CA ASP A 205 -19.82 -1.04 -22.65
C ASP A 205 -19.85 -2.55 -22.39
N PHE A 206 -19.55 -2.95 -21.15
CA PHE A 206 -19.40 -4.33 -20.73
C PHE A 206 -20.24 -4.63 -19.49
N ARG A 207 -20.66 -5.88 -19.38
CA ARG A 207 -21.38 -6.33 -18.19
C ARG A 207 -20.40 -6.43 -17.02
N VAL A 208 -20.64 -5.62 -16.00
CA VAL A 208 -19.87 -5.62 -14.76
C VAL A 208 -20.82 -5.90 -13.60
N PRO A 209 -20.47 -6.80 -12.66
CA PRO A 209 -21.28 -7.01 -11.46
C PRO A 209 -21.40 -5.71 -10.68
N ALA A 210 -22.62 -5.37 -10.25
CA ALA A 210 -22.90 -4.12 -9.54
C ALA A 210 -21.92 -3.92 -8.37
N ALA A 211 -21.30 -2.73 -8.33
CA ALA A 211 -20.25 -2.41 -7.39
C ALA A 211 -20.25 -0.92 -7.01
N PHE A 212 -19.63 -0.62 -5.87
CA PHE A 212 -19.25 0.72 -5.47
C PHE A 212 -17.88 0.71 -4.79
N CYS A 213 -17.28 1.88 -4.63
CA CYS A 213 -15.98 2.05 -4.00
C CYS A 213 -16.10 2.78 -2.65
N VAL A 214 -15.31 2.34 -1.69
CA VAL A 214 -14.92 3.10 -0.50
C VAL A 214 -13.59 3.80 -0.83
N PRO A 215 -13.58 5.13 -1.01
CA PRO A 215 -12.38 5.86 -1.41
C PRO A 215 -11.23 5.75 -0.40
N ALA A 216 -9.99 5.95 -0.88
CA ALA A 216 -8.82 5.92 -0.01
C ALA A 216 -8.84 7.00 1.09
N GLY A 217 -9.53 8.12 0.86
CA GLY A 217 -9.73 9.18 1.87
C GLY A 217 -10.45 8.69 3.14
N GLU A 218 -11.35 7.71 3.02
CA GLU A 218 -12.03 7.12 4.17
C GLU A 218 -11.07 6.34 5.07
N PHE A 219 -10.01 5.78 4.48
CA PHE A 219 -8.96 5.11 5.24
C PHE A 219 -8.10 6.12 6.01
N VAL A 220 -7.81 7.27 5.40
CA VAL A 220 -7.11 8.37 6.08
C VAL A 220 -7.91 8.87 7.29
N ASP A 221 -9.22 9.05 7.11
CA ASP A 221 -10.15 9.48 8.17
C ASP A 221 -10.37 8.41 9.26
N ALA A 222 -10.09 7.14 8.97
CA ALA A 222 -10.19 6.04 9.93
C ALA A 222 -9.02 5.98 10.93
N LEU A 223 -7.95 6.74 10.68
CA LEU A 223 -6.81 6.87 11.60
C LEU A 223 -6.93 8.12 12.48
N THR A 224 -6.64 7.97 13.76
CA THR A 224 -6.45 9.11 14.67
C THR A 224 -5.12 9.81 14.39
N GLU A 225 -4.97 11.04 14.90
CA GLU A 225 -3.71 11.78 14.80
C GLU A 225 -2.56 11.05 15.50
N GLU A 226 -2.81 10.45 16.67
CA GLU A 226 -1.85 9.64 17.40
C GLU A 226 -1.39 8.42 16.59
N GLN A 227 -2.32 7.69 15.97
CA GLN A 227 -1.99 6.55 15.11
C GLN A 227 -1.14 6.95 13.90
N ARG A 228 -1.44 8.09 13.28
CA ARG A 228 -0.64 8.60 12.14
C ARG A 228 0.80 8.92 12.56
N ASN A 229 0.97 9.56 13.72
CA ASN A 229 2.31 9.88 14.24
C ASN A 229 3.10 8.62 14.57
N GLU A 230 2.46 7.65 15.24
CA GLU A 230 3.08 6.37 15.60
C GLU A 230 3.50 5.55 14.36
N LEU A 231 2.68 5.57 13.30
CA LEU A 231 3.03 4.97 12.01
C LEU A 231 4.19 5.71 11.35
N ALA A 232 4.17 7.04 11.33
CA ALA A 232 5.25 7.84 10.74
C ALA A 232 6.60 7.53 11.40
N ASP A 233 6.63 7.45 12.73
CA ASP A 233 7.82 7.06 13.47
C ASP A 233 8.30 5.65 13.12
N ALA A 234 7.39 4.67 13.06
CA ALA A 234 7.75 3.28 12.75
C ALA A 234 8.32 3.12 11.33
N PHE A 235 7.78 3.84 10.35
CA PHE A 235 8.30 3.84 8.97
C PHE A 235 9.61 4.61 8.84
N THR A 236 9.79 5.68 9.61
CA THR A 236 11.09 6.39 9.72
C THR A 236 12.17 5.46 10.26
N ASP A 237 11.85 4.69 11.30
CA ASP A 237 12.74 3.68 11.88
C ASP A 237 13.12 2.58 10.87
N LEU A 238 12.14 2.10 10.09
CA LEU A 238 12.36 1.10 9.04
C LEU A 238 13.34 1.61 7.97
N ARG A 239 13.19 2.87 7.56
CA ARG A 239 14.10 3.50 6.59
C ARG A 239 15.50 3.68 7.16
N ALA A 240 15.60 4.26 8.37
CA ALA A 240 16.88 4.56 9.01
C ALA A 240 17.71 3.30 9.30
N THR A 241 17.05 2.16 9.49
CA THR A 241 17.71 0.89 9.80
C THR A 241 17.76 -0.08 8.63
N VAL A 242 17.26 0.32 7.44
CA VAL A 242 17.14 -0.52 6.24
C VAL A 242 16.46 -1.87 6.56
N GLY A 243 15.53 -1.86 7.52
CA GLY A 243 14.84 -3.05 8.00
C GLY A 243 15.55 -3.89 9.07
N ALA A 244 16.68 -3.48 9.66
CA ALA A 244 17.36 -4.31 10.67
C ALA A 244 16.45 -4.67 11.87
N PHE A 245 15.54 -3.75 12.24
CA PHE A 245 14.52 -3.97 13.27
C PHE A 245 13.12 -4.24 12.69
N PHE A 246 13.06 -4.85 11.50
CA PHE A 246 11.81 -5.05 10.78
C PHE A 246 10.72 -5.73 11.63
N ALA A 247 11.10 -6.75 12.42
CA ALA A 247 10.14 -7.45 13.28
C ALA A 247 9.49 -6.52 14.33
N ASP A 248 10.28 -5.70 15.01
CA ASP A 248 9.81 -4.78 16.04
C ASP A 248 8.97 -3.65 15.44
N SER A 249 9.44 -3.07 14.32
CA SER A 249 8.70 -2.02 13.61
C SER A 249 7.36 -2.54 13.09
N VAL A 250 7.31 -3.74 12.53
CA VAL A 250 6.06 -4.35 12.07
C VAL A 250 5.13 -4.66 13.23
N ALA A 251 5.64 -5.17 14.36
CA ALA A 251 4.81 -5.41 15.54
C ALA A 251 4.19 -4.11 16.08
N ARG A 252 4.95 -3.01 16.09
CA ARG A 252 4.47 -1.66 16.43
C ARG A 252 3.38 -1.21 15.45
N ILE A 253 3.62 -1.31 14.15
CA ILE A 253 2.65 -0.98 13.08
C ILE A 253 1.35 -1.79 13.23
N GLN A 254 1.45 -3.11 13.44
CA GLN A 254 0.29 -3.99 13.61
C GLN A 254 -0.52 -3.65 14.85
N LYS A 255 0.13 -3.34 15.97
CA LYS A 255 -0.54 -2.89 17.19
C LYS A 255 -1.34 -1.61 16.94
N THR A 256 -0.74 -0.63 16.28
CA THR A 256 -1.39 0.66 15.96
C THR A 256 -2.58 0.48 15.02
N THR A 257 -2.50 -0.45 14.08
CA THR A 257 -3.48 -0.64 13.00
C THR A 257 -4.60 -1.63 13.34
N ALA A 258 -4.44 -2.44 14.39
CA ALA A 258 -5.50 -3.33 14.90
C ALA A 258 -6.80 -2.58 15.24
N GLU A 259 -6.67 -1.31 15.65
CA GLU A 259 -7.78 -0.43 16.04
C GLU A 259 -8.37 0.41 14.90
N ILE A 260 -7.92 0.23 13.65
CA ILE A 260 -8.53 0.91 12.50
C ILE A 260 -10.03 0.59 12.48
N ARG A 261 -10.86 1.64 12.54
CA ARG A 261 -12.32 1.54 12.48
C ARG A 261 -12.88 2.61 11.56
N LEU A 262 -13.82 2.19 10.72
CA LEU A 262 -14.54 3.11 9.86
C LEU A 262 -15.40 4.06 10.73
N PRO A 263 -15.35 5.39 10.53
CA PRO A 263 -16.07 6.34 11.38
C PRO A 263 -17.59 6.09 11.40
N ARG A 264 -18.25 6.36 12.55
CA ARG A 264 -19.67 6.02 12.76
C ARG A 264 -20.59 6.54 11.64
N GLN A 265 -20.39 7.76 11.17
CA GLN A 265 -21.19 8.33 10.09
C GLN A 265 -20.97 7.60 8.76
N ALA A 266 -19.72 7.29 8.42
CA ALA A 266 -19.39 6.56 7.22
C ALA A 266 -19.96 5.12 7.26
N ARG A 267 -20.02 4.48 8.44
CA ARG A 267 -20.67 3.16 8.62
C ARG A 267 -22.16 3.20 8.28
N VAL A 268 -22.88 4.22 8.77
CA VAL A 268 -24.30 4.42 8.46
C VAL A 268 -24.51 4.62 6.96
N LEU A 269 -23.68 5.47 6.33
CA LEU A 269 -23.77 5.73 4.91
C LEU A 269 -23.42 4.50 4.06
N LEU A 270 -22.49 3.66 4.51
CA LEU A 270 -22.09 2.45 3.79
C LEU A 270 -23.20 1.40 3.82
N ALA A 271 -23.85 1.23 4.99
CA ALA A 271 -25.05 0.40 5.11
C ALA A 271 -26.20 0.91 4.23
N ALA A 272 -26.41 2.24 4.20
CA ALA A 272 -27.39 2.85 3.31
C ALA A 272 -27.06 2.61 1.82
N ARG A 273 -25.78 2.66 1.44
CA ARG A 273 -25.31 2.38 0.08
C ARG A 273 -25.59 0.94 -0.34
N LEU A 274 -25.31 -0.01 0.54
CA LEU A 274 -25.57 -1.44 0.33
C LEU A 274 -27.08 -1.70 0.11
N ALA A 275 -27.91 -1.20 1.02
CA ALA A 275 -29.37 -1.37 0.93
C ALA A 275 -29.97 -0.72 -0.33
N GLU A 276 -29.37 0.38 -0.79
CA GLU A 276 -29.80 1.07 -2.00
C GLU A 276 -29.43 0.33 -3.29
N LEU A 277 -28.17 -0.08 -3.42
CA LEU A 277 -27.65 -0.70 -4.64
C LEU A 277 -28.08 -2.16 -4.79
N PHE A 278 -28.33 -2.84 -3.67
CA PHE A 278 -28.67 -4.27 -3.63
C PHE A 278 -30.00 -4.45 -2.89
N LYS A 279 -31.13 -4.33 -3.61
CA LYS A 279 -32.47 -4.66 -3.10
C LYS A 279 -32.41 -6.11 -2.53
N ASP A 280 -32.76 -6.30 -1.26
CA ASP A 280 -32.57 -7.54 -0.47
C ASP A 280 -31.11 -7.96 -0.21
N ALA A 281 -30.28 -7.01 0.27
CA ALA A 281 -28.87 -7.22 0.61
C ALA A 281 -28.58 -8.47 1.48
N ASP A 282 -29.52 -8.91 2.32
CA ASP A 282 -29.38 -10.09 3.19
C ASP A 282 -29.22 -11.40 2.39
N GLY A 283 -29.70 -11.45 1.14
CA GLY A 283 -29.56 -12.59 0.24
C GLY A 283 -28.34 -12.52 -0.70
N VAL A 284 -27.61 -11.40 -0.70
CA VAL A 284 -26.52 -11.11 -1.63
C VAL A 284 -25.18 -11.41 -1.00
N GLU A 285 -24.29 -12.04 -1.77
CA GLU A 285 -22.88 -12.22 -1.41
C GLU A 285 -22.03 -11.16 -2.08
N PHE A 286 -21.05 -10.64 -1.36
CA PHE A 286 -20.14 -9.58 -1.80
C PHE A 286 -18.69 -10.07 -1.82
N ALA A 287 -17.96 -9.58 -2.82
CA ALA A 287 -16.51 -9.55 -2.86
C ALA A 287 -16.05 -8.15 -2.44
N VAL A 288 -15.24 -8.09 -1.38
CA VAL A 288 -14.63 -6.86 -0.86
C VAL A 288 -13.15 -6.89 -1.22
N ARG A 289 -12.74 -6.09 -2.20
CA ARG A 289 -11.43 -6.16 -2.86
C ARG A 289 -10.63 -4.88 -2.62
N SER A 290 -9.35 -5.02 -2.30
CA SER A 290 -8.42 -3.90 -2.21
C SER A 290 -8.08 -3.30 -3.59
N SER A 291 -7.99 -1.97 -3.63
CA SER A 291 -7.64 -1.14 -4.79
C SER A 291 -6.59 -0.11 -4.35
N GLY A 292 -5.32 -0.49 -4.41
CA GLY A 292 -4.20 0.36 -3.97
C GLY A 292 -3.90 1.44 -5.00
N LEU A 293 -3.66 2.67 -4.56
CA LEU A 293 -3.42 3.81 -5.45
C LEU A 293 -2.12 3.66 -6.26
N ASP A 294 -1.14 2.96 -5.69
CA ASP A 294 0.18 2.73 -6.30
C ASP A 294 0.25 1.41 -7.09
N GLU A 295 -0.82 0.62 -7.08
CA GLU A 295 -0.92 -0.60 -7.88
C GLU A 295 -0.95 -0.26 -9.38
N ASP A 296 -0.42 -1.16 -10.22
CA ASP A 296 -0.42 -1.02 -11.68
C ASP A 296 0.34 0.22 -12.22
N THR A 297 1.18 0.86 -11.39
CA THR A 297 2.20 1.80 -11.85
C THR A 297 3.29 1.04 -12.61
N GLY A 298 3.73 1.55 -13.76
CA GLY A 298 4.65 0.84 -14.68
C GLY A 298 6.04 0.48 -14.13
N THR A 299 6.33 0.78 -12.87
CA THR A 299 7.64 0.65 -12.22
C THR A 299 7.69 -0.35 -11.05
N SER A 300 6.56 -0.83 -10.51
CA SER A 300 6.55 -1.89 -9.48
C SER A 300 5.15 -2.48 -9.34
N SER A 301 4.98 -3.78 -9.63
CA SER A 301 3.72 -4.48 -9.38
C SER A 301 3.72 -5.04 -7.94
N LEU A 302 3.16 -4.28 -6.99
CA LEU A 302 2.81 -4.78 -5.65
C LEU A 302 1.58 -5.74 -5.71
N ALA A 303 1.37 -6.40 -6.84
CA ALA A 303 0.18 -7.18 -7.12
C ALA A 303 0.08 -8.39 -6.18
N GLY A 304 -1.11 -8.61 -5.62
CA GLY A 304 -1.41 -9.78 -4.77
C GLY A 304 -0.94 -9.65 -3.31
N VAL A 305 -0.48 -8.47 -2.91
CA VAL A 305 0.03 -8.22 -1.55
C VAL A 305 -1.07 -7.80 -0.58
N HIS A 306 -2.16 -7.22 -1.08
CA HIS A 306 -3.30 -6.80 -0.27
C HIS A 306 -4.43 -7.82 -0.28
N GLN A 307 -5.20 -7.85 0.81
CA GLN A 307 -6.26 -8.83 1.00
C GLN A 307 -7.49 -8.53 0.14
N SER A 308 -8.20 -9.58 -0.26
CA SER A 308 -9.60 -9.53 -0.72
C SER A 308 -10.41 -10.54 0.09
N VAL A 309 -11.64 -10.18 0.45
CA VAL A 309 -12.54 -11.02 1.24
C VAL A 309 -13.77 -11.35 0.41
N LEU A 310 -14.09 -12.63 0.27
CA LEU A 310 -15.15 -13.12 -0.62
C LEU A 310 -16.27 -13.79 0.18
N GLY A 311 -17.45 -13.91 -0.42
CA GLY A 311 -18.61 -14.55 0.22
C GLY A 311 -19.18 -13.75 1.40
N VAL A 312 -18.93 -12.43 1.45
CA VAL A 312 -19.33 -11.57 2.56
C VAL A 312 -20.84 -11.29 2.49
N ARG A 313 -21.55 -11.35 3.61
CA ARG A 313 -23.01 -11.17 3.67
C ARG A 313 -23.41 -10.20 4.79
N GLY A 314 -24.31 -9.27 4.50
CA GLY A 314 -24.79 -8.28 5.45
C GLY A 314 -23.83 -7.09 5.65
N ALA A 315 -24.37 -5.96 6.10
CA ALA A 315 -23.63 -4.70 6.17
C ALA A 315 -22.46 -4.73 7.15
N ASP A 316 -22.63 -5.33 8.33
CA ASP A 316 -21.57 -5.39 9.35
C ASP A 316 -20.36 -6.22 8.87
N ALA A 317 -20.61 -7.37 8.22
CA ALA A 317 -19.52 -8.18 7.68
C ALA A 317 -18.81 -7.48 6.51
N VAL A 318 -19.51 -6.68 5.70
CA VAL A 318 -18.87 -5.84 4.67
C VAL A 318 -18.00 -4.77 5.31
N ILE A 319 -18.45 -4.11 6.38
CA ILE A 319 -17.65 -3.13 7.12
C ILE A 319 -16.38 -3.80 7.67
N ASP A 320 -16.51 -4.96 8.31
CA ASP A 320 -15.37 -5.71 8.86
C ASP A 320 -14.38 -6.12 7.77
N ALA A 321 -14.89 -6.52 6.59
CA ALA A 321 -14.07 -6.86 5.43
C ALA A 321 -13.34 -5.63 4.84
N VAL A 322 -13.98 -4.46 4.81
CA VAL A 322 -13.32 -3.19 4.40
C VAL A 322 -12.17 -2.88 5.35
N GLU A 323 -12.42 -2.96 6.66
CA GLU A 323 -11.38 -2.72 7.66
C GLU A 323 -10.25 -3.76 7.59
N SER A 324 -10.56 -5.02 7.27
CA SER A 324 -9.55 -6.07 7.02
C SER A 324 -8.67 -5.72 5.81
N CYS A 325 -9.26 -5.27 4.71
CA CYS A 325 -8.52 -4.81 3.54
C CYS A 325 -7.57 -3.67 3.91
N TRP A 326 -8.04 -2.69 4.69
CA TRP A 326 -7.20 -1.59 5.20
C TRP A 326 -6.07 -2.07 6.10
N ARG A 327 -6.31 -2.98 7.05
CA ARG A 327 -5.27 -3.57 7.89
C ARG A 327 -4.20 -4.30 7.05
N SER A 328 -4.60 -4.98 5.98
CA SER A 328 -3.67 -5.67 5.07
C SER A 328 -2.65 -4.74 4.40
N HIS A 329 -2.91 -3.43 4.32
CA HIS A 329 -1.93 -2.44 3.85
C HIS A 329 -0.70 -2.34 4.76
N TYR A 330 -0.87 -2.68 6.05
CA TYR A 330 0.14 -2.58 7.10
C TYR A 330 0.62 -3.94 7.63
N GLU A 331 0.22 -5.04 7.00
CA GLU A 331 0.74 -6.36 7.32
C GLU A 331 2.18 -6.54 6.85
N ALA A 332 2.91 -7.46 7.49
CA ALA A 332 4.34 -7.68 7.23
C ALA A 332 4.69 -7.88 5.74
N PRO A 333 3.96 -8.71 4.96
CA PRO A 333 4.24 -8.87 3.52
C PRO A 333 4.08 -7.56 2.75
N ALA A 334 3.08 -6.75 3.10
CA ALA A 334 2.79 -5.48 2.45
C ALA A 334 3.82 -4.41 2.75
N VAL A 335 4.16 -4.26 4.03
CA VAL A 335 5.23 -3.35 4.46
C VAL A 335 6.57 -3.77 3.82
N ALA A 336 6.89 -5.07 3.81
CA ALA A 336 8.12 -5.58 3.20
C ALA A 336 8.17 -5.32 1.68
N ALA A 337 7.07 -5.56 0.96
CA ALA A 337 7.01 -5.35 -0.48
C ALA A 337 7.20 -3.86 -0.84
N ARG A 338 6.54 -2.96 -0.10
CA ARG A 338 6.68 -1.50 -0.28
C ARG A 338 8.10 -1.03 0.00
N ILE A 339 8.69 -1.46 1.11
CA ILE A 339 10.07 -1.13 1.46
C ILE A 339 11.05 -1.63 0.39
N ARG A 340 10.89 -2.87 -0.09
CA ARG A 340 11.73 -3.39 -1.19
C ARG A 340 11.65 -2.51 -2.44
N ALA A 341 10.46 -2.00 -2.76
CA ALA A 341 10.23 -1.05 -3.85
C ALA A 341 10.72 0.39 -3.54
N GLY A 342 11.27 0.66 -2.35
CA GLY A 342 11.75 1.97 -1.93
C GLY A 342 10.66 2.89 -1.39
N ASP A 343 9.46 2.38 -1.13
CA ASP A 343 8.34 3.13 -0.58
C ASP A 343 8.25 2.95 0.95
N PHE A 344 8.61 4.03 1.66
CA PHE A 344 8.56 4.13 3.13
C PHE A 344 7.42 5.03 3.62
N SER A 345 6.43 5.36 2.79
CA SER A 345 5.36 6.26 3.21
C SER A 345 4.48 5.61 4.30
N PRO A 346 4.19 6.30 5.41
CA PRO A 346 3.21 5.82 6.39
C PRO A 346 1.77 6.13 5.98
N THR A 347 1.54 6.81 4.84
CA THR A 347 0.23 7.33 4.46
C THR A 347 -0.68 6.22 3.90
N PRO A 348 -1.94 6.11 4.38
CA PRO A 348 -2.93 5.21 3.80
C PRO A 348 -3.23 5.55 2.34
N ARG A 349 -3.11 4.55 1.45
CA ARG A 349 -3.34 4.69 -0.01
C ARG A 349 -4.10 3.49 -0.60
N LEU A 350 -5.14 3.04 0.09
CA LEU A 350 -5.91 1.87 -0.29
C LEU A 350 -7.41 2.18 -0.31
N ALA A 351 -7.99 2.21 -1.52
CA ALA A 351 -9.43 2.18 -1.70
C ALA A 351 -9.94 0.73 -1.63
N VAL A 352 -11.25 0.55 -1.42
CA VAL A 352 -11.86 -0.78 -1.31
C VAL A 352 -13.11 -0.87 -2.19
N ILE A 353 -13.14 -1.87 -3.06
CA ILE A 353 -14.25 -2.17 -3.95
C ILE A 353 -15.19 -3.12 -3.22
N VAL A 354 -16.47 -2.77 -3.16
CA VAL A 354 -17.56 -3.66 -2.73
C VAL A 354 -18.37 -4.04 -3.96
N GLN A 355 -18.23 -5.29 -4.38
CA GLN A 355 -18.80 -5.81 -5.62
C GLN A 355 -19.69 -7.02 -5.33
N ARG A 356 -20.84 -7.11 -6.01
CA ARG A 356 -21.68 -8.31 -5.94
C ARG A 356 -20.93 -9.53 -6.48
N MET A 357 -20.97 -10.64 -5.74
CA MET A 357 -20.45 -11.90 -6.24
C MET A 357 -21.34 -12.46 -7.34
N VAL A 358 -20.70 -12.89 -8.42
CA VAL A 358 -21.29 -13.75 -9.44
C VAL A 358 -21.30 -15.17 -8.89
N ARG A 359 -22.32 -15.98 -9.22
CA ARG A 359 -22.31 -17.43 -9.00
C ARG A 359 -21.98 -18.13 -10.32
N PRO A 360 -20.68 -18.22 -10.68
CA PRO A 360 -20.29 -18.67 -12.01
C PRO A 360 -20.50 -20.16 -12.22
N THR A 361 -20.83 -20.49 -13.46
CA THR A 361 -20.62 -21.83 -14.01
C THR A 361 -19.17 -22.02 -14.45
N LEU A 362 -18.58 -20.99 -15.05
CA LEU A 362 -17.17 -20.90 -15.43
C LEU A 362 -16.62 -19.55 -14.99
N ALA A 363 -15.37 -19.53 -14.54
CA ALA A 363 -14.63 -18.31 -14.30
C ALA A 363 -13.17 -18.50 -14.66
N GLY A 364 -12.47 -17.40 -14.93
CA GLY A 364 -11.12 -17.48 -15.41
C GLY A 364 -10.41 -16.15 -15.54
N VAL A 365 -9.21 -16.24 -16.10
CA VAL A 365 -8.40 -15.11 -16.55
C VAL A 365 -8.18 -15.21 -18.06
N ALA A 366 -8.06 -14.07 -18.71
CA ALA A 366 -7.80 -14.00 -20.14
C ALA A 366 -6.85 -12.86 -20.48
N PHE A 367 -5.97 -13.11 -21.45
CA PHE A 367 -4.83 -12.25 -21.75
C PHE A 367 -4.71 -12.01 -23.25
N THR A 368 -4.18 -10.84 -23.62
CA THR A 368 -3.58 -10.59 -24.94
C THR A 368 -2.06 -10.52 -24.81
N GLY A 369 -1.29 -10.46 -25.90
CA GLY A 369 0.14 -10.10 -25.87
C GLY A 369 1.15 -11.08 -25.23
N LEU A 370 0.73 -12.25 -24.71
CA LEU A 370 1.62 -13.19 -24.00
C LEU A 370 2.77 -13.78 -24.84
N ASP A 371 2.62 -13.87 -26.16
CA ASP A 371 3.61 -14.49 -27.06
C ASP A 371 4.65 -13.47 -27.62
N GLY A 372 4.73 -12.26 -27.04
CA GLY A 372 5.64 -11.20 -27.46
C GLY A 372 5.20 -10.46 -28.74
N PRO A 373 5.95 -9.42 -29.18
CA PRO A 373 5.55 -8.55 -30.30
C PRO A 373 5.39 -9.28 -31.64
N GLU A 374 6.12 -10.38 -31.85
CA GLU A 374 6.08 -11.19 -33.08
C GLU A 374 4.86 -12.14 -33.15
N GLY A 375 4.16 -12.39 -32.04
CA GLY A 375 2.97 -13.25 -31.94
C GLY A 375 1.64 -12.50 -31.80
N THR A 376 1.62 -11.19 -32.06
CA THR A 376 0.51 -10.27 -31.71
C THR A 376 -0.74 -10.38 -32.59
N THR A 377 -0.73 -11.19 -33.65
CA THR A 377 -1.85 -11.29 -34.61
C THR A 377 -2.25 -12.73 -34.84
N ASP A 378 -3.56 -12.95 -34.95
CA ASP A 378 -4.16 -14.24 -35.33
C ASP A 378 -3.53 -14.73 -36.66
N PRO A 379 -3.00 -15.97 -36.73
CA PRO A 379 -2.34 -16.51 -37.94
C PRO A 379 -3.22 -16.51 -39.20
N GLU A 380 -4.53 -16.31 -39.07
CA GLU A 380 -5.47 -16.15 -40.19
C GLU A 380 -5.45 -14.76 -40.85
N GLY A 381 -4.64 -13.80 -40.38
CA GLY A 381 -4.42 -12.51 -41.05
C GLY A 381 -5.55 -11.49 -40.88
N THR A 382 -6.40 -11.64 -39.86
CA THR A 382 -7.51 -10.73 -39.54
C THR A 382 -7.05 -9.43 -38.85
N GLY A 383 -5.80 -9.38 -38.35
CA GLY A 383 -5.27 -8.25 -37.59
C GLY A 383 -5.73 -8.19 -36.13
N ALA A 384 -6.59 -9.12 -35.68
CA ALA A 384 -7.06 -9.20 -34.30
C ALA A 384 -6.00 -9.80 -33.37
N ALA A 385 -5.97 -9.34 -32.11
CA ALA A 385 -5.06 -9.89 -31.11
C ALA A 385 -5.42 -11.35 -30.76
N LYS A 386 -4.39 -12.19 -30.64
CA LYS A 386 -4.52 -13.53 -30.06
C LYS A 386 -4.92 -13.41 -28.59
N VAL A 387 -5.94 -14.14 -28.19
CA VAL A 387 -6.40 -14.21 -26.78
C VAL A 387 -6.06 -15.57 -26.22
N VAL A 388 -5.47 -15.61 -25.03
CA VAL A 388 -5.26 -16.83 -24.24
C VAL A 388 -6.24 -16.81 -23.08
N VAL A 389 -6.99 -17.89 -22.88
CA VAL A 389 -7.97 -18.03 -21.80
C VAL A 389 -7.56 -19.19 -20.90
N GLU A 390 -7.48 -18.94 -19.60
CA GLU A 390 -7.29 -19.94 -18.55
C GLU A 390 -8.51 -19.95 -17.64
N TYR A 391 -9.14 -21.10 -17.44
CA TYR A 391 -10.44 -21.17 -16.78
C TYR A 391 -10.66 -22.45 -15.98
N VAL A 392 -11.60 -22.37 -15.02
CA VAL A 392 -12.05 -23.45 -14.13
C VAL A 392 -13.57 -23.47 -14.04
N GLU A 393 -14.13 -24.61 -13.58
CA GLU A 393 -15.55 -24.70 -13.22
C GLU A 393 -15.77 -24.09 -11.83
N GLY A 394 -16.81 -23.27 -11.68
CA GLY A 394 -17.07 -22.54 -10.43
C GLY A 394 -16.24 -21.26 -10.27
N LEU A 395 -15.86 -20.93 -9.04
CA LEU A 395 -15.14 -19.69 -8.71
C LEU A 395 -13.66 -19.78 -9.12
N ALA A 396 -13.12 -18.69 -9.67
CA ALA A 396 -11.73 -18.60 -10.13
C ALA A 396 -10.73 -18.17 -9.05
N ASP A 397 -11.12 -18.09 -7.77
CA ASP A 397 -10.23 -17.60 -6.71
C ASP A 397 -8.98 -18.49 -6.56
N GLU A 398 -9.16 -19.81 -6.64
CA GLU A 398 -8.06 -20.77 -6.62
C GLU A 398 -7.19 -20.69 -7.89
N LEU A 399 -7.72 -20.20 -9.00
CA LEU A 399 -6.95 -19.97 -10.23
C LEU A 399 -6.08 -18.71 -10.10
N VAL A 400 -6.66 -17.61 -9.62
CA VAL A 400 -5.92 -16.35 -9.38
C VAL A 400 -4.84 -16.54 -8.31
N ALA A 401 -5.10 -17.38 -7.31
CA ALA A 401 -4.13 -17.78 -6.29
C ALA A 401 -3.08 -18.79 -6.79
N GLY A 402 -3.20 -19.30 -8.03
CA GLY A 402 -2.29 -20.28 -8.62
C GLY A 402 -2.36 -21.68 -8.00
N VAL A 403 -3.46 -22.00 -7.33
CA VAL A 403 -3.68 -23.27 -6.60
C VAL A 403 -4.23 -24.36 -7.52
N ALA A 404 -5.17 -23.98 -8.39
CA ALA A 404 -5.82 -24.89 -9.35
C ALA A 404 -5.01 -25.03 -10.66
N VAL A 405 -5.13 -26.19 -11.32
CA VAL A 405 -4.62 -26.39 -12.68
C VAL A 405 -5.70 -25.93 -13.67
N PRO A 406 -5.54 -24.80 -14.38
CA PRO A 406 -6.54 -24.33 -15.33
C PRO A 406 -6.64 -25.21 -16.56
N ARG A 407 -7.83 -25.22 -17.19
CA ARG A 407 -7.93 -25.51 -18.62
C ARG A 407 -7.44 -24.28 -19.38
N ARG A 408 -6.54 -24.48 -20.35
CA ARG A 408 -6.00 -23.40 -21.18
C ARG A 408 -6.40 -23.61 -22.64
N VAL A 409 -6.89 -22.54 -23.27
CA VAL A 409 -7.25 -22.51 -24.69
C VAL A 409 -6.88 -21.15 -25.27
N ASP A 410 -6.65 -21.08 -26.58
CA ASP A 410 -6.47 -19.80 -27.27
C ASP A 410 -7.56 -19.55 -28.32
N SER A 411 -7.65 -18.30 -28.77
CA SER A 411 -8.67 -17.86 -29.73
C SER A 411 -8.59 -18.60 -31.07
N VAL A 412 -7.42 -19.10 -31.46
CA VAL A 412 -7.22 -19.83 -32.72
C VAL A 412 -7.81 -21.24 -32.61
N ALA A 413 -7.50 -21.93 -31.52
CA ALA A 413 -8.07 -23.24 -31.22
C ALA A 413 -9.60 -23.19 -31.08
N LEU A 414 -10.14 -22.12 -30.47
CA LEU A 414 -11.59 -21.90 -30.38
C LEU A 414 -12.23 -21.63 -31.74
N ALA A 415 -11.55 -20.92 -32.64
CA ALA A 415 -12.07 -20.66 -33.99
C ALA A 415 -12.15 -21.92 -34.86
N ALA A 416 -11.24 -22.88 -34.64
CA ALA A 416 -11.20 -24.16 -35.36
C ALA A 416 -12.36 -25.14 -35.01
N GLY A 417 -13.15 -24.83 -33.99
CA GLY A 417 -14.31 -25.61 -33.54
C GLY A 417 -14.03 -26.48 -32.30
N PRO A 418 -15.08 -26.90 -31.56
CA PRO A 418 -14.93 -27.59 -30.29
C PRO A 418 -14.29 -28.98 -30.43
N ALA A 419 -13.38 -29.32 -29.52
CA ALA A 419 -13.09 -30.71 -29.21
C ALA A 419 -14.36 -31.40 -28.63
N PRO A 420 -14.60 -32.71 -28.84
CA PRO A 420 -15.83 -33.39 -28.43
C PRO A 420 -16.18 -33.24 -26.94
N GLU A 421 -15.17 -33.05 -26.09
CA GLU A 421 -15.32 -32.93 -24.63
C GLU A 421 -15.58 -31.48 -24.15
N ALA A 422 -15.36 -30.46 -24.99
CA ALA A 422 -15.45 -29.03 -24.64
C ALA A 422 -16.65 -28.29 -25.30
N SER A 423 -17.55 -29.01 -25.97
CA SER A 423 -18.68 -28.41 -26.71
C SER A 423 -19.65 -27.58 -25.85
N ARG A 424 -19.68 -27.81 -24.53
CA ARG A 424 -20.57 -27.09 -23.60
C ARG A 424 -20.05 -25.69 -23.24
N ASP A 425 -18.75 -25.56 -23.05
CA ASP A 425 -18.12 -24.32 -22.56
C ASP A 425 -17.84 -23.32 -23.70
N HIS A 426 -17.75 -23.84 -24.93
CA HIS A 426 -17.34 -23.09 -26.12
C HIS A 426 -18.10 -21.77 -26.37
N PRO A 427 -19.43 -21.67 -26.20
CA PRO A 427 -20.14 -20.40 -26.40
C PRO A 427 -19.67 -19.31 -25.43
N VAL A 428 -19.47 -19.67 -24.16
CA VAL A 428 -18.99 -18.75 -23.12
C VAL A 428 -17.57 -18.30 -23.42
N LEU A 429 -16.69 -19.23 -23.83
CA LEU A 429 -15.30 -18.90 -24.15
C LEU A 429 -15.18 -17.96 -25.37
N LEU A 430 -16.08 -18.04 -26.35
CA LEU A 430 -16.13 -17.08 -27.45
C LEU A 430 -16.56 -15.68 -26.98
N GLU A 431 -17.51 -15.60 -26.06
CA GLU A 431 -17.93 -14.33 -25.45
C GLU A 431 -16.79 -13.69 -24.64
N VAL A 432 -15.98 -14.49 -23.94
CA VAL A 432 -14.75 -14.03 -23.28
C VAL A 432 -13.74 -13.48 -24.28
N VAL A 433 -13.51 -14.17 -25.40
CA VAL A 433 -12.59 -13.70 -26.45
C VAL A 433 -13.05 -12.36 -27.04
N ASP A 434 -14.35 -12.19 -27.29
CA ASP A 434 -14.91 -10.92 -27.78
C ASP A 434 -14.74 -9.80 -26.74
N LEU A 435 -15.09 -10.06 -25.47
CA LEU A 435 -14.89 -9.14 -24.36
C LEU A 435 -13.43 -8.65 -24.28
N VAL A 436 -12.47 -9.56 -24.30
CA VAL A 436 -11.04 -9.25 -24.15
C VAL A 436 -10.51 -8.47 -25.35
N ARG A 437 -10.91 -8.82 -26.58
CA ARG A 437 -10.52 -8.08 -27.79
C ARG A 437 -11.05 -6.66 -27.77
N ARG A 438 -12.32 -6.48 -27.43
CA ARG A 438 -12.95 -5.15 -27.32
C ARG A 438 -12.33 -4.32 -26.20
N LEU A 439 -11.97 -4.93 -25.06
CA LEU A 439 -11.25 -4.25 -23.98
C LEU A 439 -9.86 -3.79 -24.43
N ARG A 440 -9.08 -4.65 -25.11
CA ARG A 440 -7.78 -4.25 -25.68
C ARG A 440 -7.92 -3.08 -26.65
N GLU A 441 -8.93 -3.10 -27.51
CA GLU A 441 -9.21 -2.02 -28.46
C GLU A 441 -9.58 -0.69 -27.76
N ASP A 442 -10.46 -0.71 -26.75
CA ASP A 442 -10.79 0.48 -25.93
C ASP A 442 -9.57 1.03 -25.20
N ARG A 443 -8.69 0.14 -24.70
CA ARG A 443 -7.53 0.53 -23.89
C ARG A 443 -6.30 0.91 -24.69
N GLY A 444 -6.18 0.43 -25.93
CA GLY A 444 -5.03 0.69 -26.79
C GLY A 444 -3.73 0.01 -26.35
N HIS A 445 -3.79 -0.91 -25.38
CA HIS A 445 -2.68 -1.71 -24.88
C HIS A 445 -3.15 -3.12 -24.53
N ASP A 446 -2.22 -4.07 -24.39
CA ASP A 446 -2.56 -5.44 -23.99
C ASP A 446 -3.16 -5.49 -22.58
N VAL A 447 -4.05 -6.45 -22.34
CA VAL A 447 -4.88 -6.53 -21.13
C VAL A 447 -4.78 -7.88 -20.45
N ASP A 448 -4.93 -7.85 -19.12
CA ASP A 448 -5.16 -8.99 -18.23
C ASP A 448 -6.57 -8.83 -17.63
N VAL A 449 -7.45 -9.80 -17.89
CA VAL A 449 -8.88 -9.74 -17.61
C VAL A 449 -9.31 -10.89 -16.72
N GLU A 450 -9.87 -10.59 -15.54
CA GLU A 450 -10.61 -11.54 -14.71
C GLU A 450 -12.09 -11.52 -15.10
N TRP A 451 -12.68 -12.70 -15.33
CA TRP A 451 -14.05 -12.84 -15.78
C TRP A 451 -14.79 -13.99 -15.07
N ALA A 452 -16.12 -13.88 -15.02
CA ALA A 452 -17.01 -14.89 -14.46
C ALA A 452 -18.29 -14.99 -15.30
N ALA A 453 -18.76 -16.21 -15.57
CA ALA A 453 -19.93 -16.45 -16.42
C ALA A 453 -21.05 -17.16 -15.65
N ASP A 454 -22.23 -16.55 -15.62
CA ASP A 454 -23.45 -17.14 -15.05
C ASP A 454 -24.51 -17.39 -16.13
N ALA A 455 -25.77 -17.59 -15.72
CA ALA A 455 -26.87 -17.84 -16.64
C ALA A 455 -27.18 -16.65 -17.56
N ASP A 456 -26.80 -15.44 -17.16
CA ASP A 456 -27.09 -14.24 -17.93
C ASP A 456 -26.00 -13.97 -18.99
N GLY A 457 -24.77 -14.46 -18.80
CA GLY A 457 -23.62 -14.25 -19.72
C GLY A 457 -22.29 -14.03 -19.01
N VAL A 458 -21.29 -13.52 -19.74
CA VAL A 458 -19.97 -13.20 -19.19
C VAL A 458 -19.95 -11.83 -18.51
N HIS A 459 -19.43 -11.81 -17.29
CA HIS A 459 -19.21 -10.61 -16.49
C HIS A 459 -17.72 -10.30 -16.40
N LEU A 460 -17.38 -9.04 -16.67
CA LEU A 460 -16.06 -8.48 -16.38
C LEU A 460 -15.93 -8.23 -14.88
N VAL A 461 -15.02 -8.95 -14.23
CA VAL A 461 -14.75 -8.80 -12.79
C VAL A 461 -13.64 -7.78 -12.56
N GLN A 462 -12.56 -7.86 -13.35
CA GLN A 462 -11.42 -6.95 -13.27
C GLN A 462 -10.69 -6.84 -14.60
N VAL A 463 -10.07 -5.69 -14.88
CA VAL A 463 -9.18 -5.47 -16.03
C VAL A 463 -7.95 -4.69 -15.60
N ARG A 464 -6.77 -5.13 -16.06
CA ARG A 464 -5.47 -4.50 -15.79
C ARG A 464 -4.65 -4.39 -17.08
N PRO A 465 -3.73 -3.42 -17.21
CA PRO A 465 -2.76 -3.41 -18.30
C PRO A 465 -1.83 -4.62 -18.18
N LEU A 466 -1.58 -5.31 -19.30
CA LEU A 466 -0.51 -6.28 -19.38
C LEU A 466 0.81 -5.51 -19.55
N THR A 467 1.41 -5.11 -18.43
CA THR A 467 2.70 -4.43 -18.47
C THR A 467 3.82 -5.44 -18.81
N ALA A 468 4.80 -5.01 -19.60
CA ALA A 468 6.04 -5.74 -19.86
C ALA A 468 6.87 -6.00 -18.57
N ALA A 469 6.41 -5.46 -17.44
CA ALA A 469 6.94 -5.62 -16.08
C ALA A 469 6.02 -6.46 -15.19
N ARG A 470 5.32 -7.47 -15.74
CA ARG A 470 5.58 -8.78 -15.17
C ARG A 470 7.08 -9.02 -15.39
N GLU A 471 7.94 -8.51 -14.50
CA GLU A 471 9.02 -9.36 -14.00
C GLU A 471 8.31 -10.68 -13.83
N VAL A 472 8.67 -11.66 -14.64
CA VAL A 472 8.05 -12.98 -14.57
C VAL A 472 8.17 -13.33 -13.11
N SER A 473 7.09 -13.16 -12.34
CA SER A 473 6.96 -13.76 -11.03
C SER A 473 7.11 -15.20 -11.43
N THR A 474 8.34 -15.70 -11.24
CA THR A 474 8.67 -17.03 -11.66
C THR A 474 7.80 -17.87 -10.74
N VAL A 475 6.63 -18.26 -11.23
CA VAL A 475 5.71 -19.09 -10.48
C VAL A 475 6.13 -20.51 -10.75
N SER A 476 6.17 -21.32 -9.71
CA SER A 476 6.33 -22.75 -9.85
C SER A 476 5.09 -23.42 -9.28
N ALA A 477 4.44 -24.22 -10.10
CA ALA A 477 3.32 -25.05 -9.65
C ALA A 477 3.77 -26.10 -8.63
N GLY A 478 5.02 -26.57 -8.71
CA GLY A 478 5.59 -27.51 -7.74
C GLY A 478 6.21 -26.81 -6.52
N PRO A 479 6.44 -27.54 -5.41
CA PRO A 479 7.19 -27.02 -4.28
C PRO A 479 8.64 -26.71 -4.69
N VAL A 480 9.11 -25.51 -4.35
CA VAL A 480 10.50 -25.08 -4.58
C VAL A 480 11.09 -24.56 -3.28
N ALA A 481 12.25 -25.08 -2.91
CA ALA A 481 13.07 -24.67 -1.78
C ALA A 481 14.49 -25.14 -2.06
N GLU A 482 15.29 -24.28 -2.69
CA GLU A 482 16.67 -24.56 -3.08
C GLU A 482 17.62 -23.51 -2.53
N GLY A 483 18.87 -23.89 -2.27
CA GLY A 483 19.89 -23.00 -1.74
C GLY A 483 21.27 -23.33 -2.30
N TYR A 484 22.06 -22.29 -2.53
CA TYR A 484 23.42 -22.38 -3.07
C TYR A 484 24.36 -21.57 -2.18
N ARG A 485 25.60 -22.05 -1.95
CA ARG A 485 26.56 -21.33 -1.10
C ARG A 485 26.99 -20.03 -1.76
N LEU A 486 26.77 -18.94 -1.05
CA LEU A 486 26.88 -17.57 -1.56
C LEU A 486 28.24 -17.24 -2.19
N TYR A 487 29.34 -17.76 -1.64
CA TYR A 487 30.69 -17.37 -2.05
C TYR A 487 31.42 -18.40 -2.93
N VAL A 488 30.84 -19.60 -3.07
CA VAL A 488 31.55 -20.78 -3.59
C VAL A 488 30.84 -21.43 -4.76
N ASP A 489 29.51 -21.53 -4.72
CA ASP A 489 28.77 -22.26 -5.74
C ASP A 489 28.38 -21.34 -6.91
N ASP A 490 28.44 -21.85 -8.14
CA ASP A 490 27.91 -21.15 -9.31
C ASP A 490 26.39 -21.33 -9.38
N LEU A 491 25.66 -20.23 -9.63
CA LEU A 491 24.21 -20.29 -9.79
C LEU A 491 23.82 -20.83 -11.18
N PRO A 492 22.83 -21.72 -11.26
CA PRO A 492 22.35 -22.20 -12.55
C PRO A 492 21.68 -21.06 -13.32
N SER A 493 21.74 -21.09 -14.65
CA SER A 493 21.17 -20.05 -15.52
C SER A 493 19.66 -19.86 -15.36
N SER A 494 18.96 -20.84 -14.78
CA SER A 494 17.53 -20.79 -14.45
C SER A 494 17.21 -20.12 -13.11
N PHE A 495 18.23 -19.77 -12.32
CA PHE A 495 18.06 -19.09 -11.03
C PHE A 495 17.90 -17.59 -11.23
N THR A 496 16.75 -17.05 -10.82
CA THR A 496 16.46 -15.63 -10.90
C THR A 496 16.68 -14.96 -9.54
N LEU A 497 17.67 -14.07 -9.47
CA LEU A 497 18.01 -13.35 -8.24
C LEU A 497 16.94 -12.30 -7.84
N GLY A 498 16.20 -11.74 -8.80
CA GLY A 498 15.16 -10.73 -8.51
C GLY A 498 15.71 -9.57 -7.68
N ALA A 499 14.96 -9.16 -6.65
CA ALA A 499 15.29 -8.04 -5.77
C ALA A 499 16.65 -8.15 -5.03
N VAL A 500 17.22 -9.35 -4.87
CA VAL A 500 18.51 -9.55 -4.20
C VAL A 500 19.72 -9.48 -5.14
N ALA A 501 19.53 -9.25 -6.45
CA ALA A 501 20.61 -9.28 -7.43
C ALA A 501 21.75 -8.29 -7.12
N ALA A 502 21.42 -7.05 -6.74
CA ALA A 502 22.41 -6.03 -6.40
C ALA A 502 23.21 -6.41 -5.14
N VAL A 503 22.52 -6.86 -4.09
CA VAL A 503 23.14 -7.33 -2.84
C VAL A 503 24.03 -8.55 -3.09
N TYR A 504 23.56 -9.51 -3.88
CA TYR A 504 24.32 -10.69 -4.30
C TYR A 504 25.61 -10.29 -5.02
N GLY A 505 25.51 -9.37 -6.00
CA GLY A 505 26.67 -8.86 -6.73
C GLY A 505 27.68 -8.17 -5.80
N GLY A 506 27.21 -7.35 -4.86
CA GLY A 506 28.07 -6.69 -3.87
C GLY A 506 28.84 -7.69 -2.99
N TYR A 507 28.16 -8.71 -2.46
CA TYR A 507 28.80 -9.74 -1.65
C TYR A 507 29.78 -10.60 -2.44
N THR A 508 29.37 -11.08 -3.62
CA THR A 508 30.20 -12.00 -4.41
C THR A 508 31.41 -11.31 -5.04
N ALA A 509 31.28 -10.04 -5.43
CA ALA A 509 32.40 -9.27 -5.98
C ALA A 509 33.42 -8.87 -4.91
N LYS A 510 32.96 -8.35 -3.75
CA LYS A 510 33.86 -7.93 -2.66
C LYS A 510 34.37 -9.13 -1.85
N ARG A 511 33.47 -9.90 -1.25
CA ARG A 511 33.81 -10.91 -0.23
C ARG A 511 34.13 -12.28 -0.82
N GLY A 512 33.59 -12.61 -2.00
CA GLY A 512 33.82 -13.89 -2.66
C GLY A 512 35.30 -14.27 -2.82
N PRO A 513 36.16 -13.41 -3.40
CA PRO A 513 37.59 -13.67 -3.52
C PRO A 513 38.28 -13.91 -2.17
N ALA A 514 38.01 -13.07 -1.16
CA ALA A 514 38.59 -13.18 0.17
C ALA A 514 38.14 -14.45 0.92
N HIS A 515 36.86 -14.81 0.86
CA HIS A 515 36.35 -16.06 1.44
C HIS A 515 36.96 -17.30 0.78
N ARG A 516 37.17 -17.27 -0.55
CA ARG A 516 37.87 -18.37 -1.24
C ARG A 516 39.33 -18.45 -0.81
N LEU A 517 40.00 -17.33 -0.56
CA LEU A 517 41.36 -17.31 0.00
C LEU A 517 41.37 -17.87 1.42
N ALA A 518 40.46 -17.42 2.30
CA ALA A 518 40.30 -17.94 3.67
C ALA A 518 40.16 -19.47 3.67
N HIS A 519 39.31 -20.01 2.79
CA HIS A 519 39.12 -21.44 2.64
C HIS A 519 40.41 -22.18 2.23
N ARG A 520 41.21 -21.63 1.30
CA ARG A 520 42.51 -22.22 0.91
C ARG A 520 43.54 -22.21 2.05
N HIS A 521 43.43 -21.26 2.98
CA HIS A 521 44.32 -21.13 4.13
C HIS A 521 43.81 -21.83 5.40
N GLY A 522 42.66 -22.49 5.33
CA GLY A 522 42.05 -23.19 6.48
C GLY A 522 41.47 -22.25 7.53
N VAL A 523 41.21 -20.99 7.18
CA VAL A 523 40.62 -19.98 8.07
C VAL A 523 39.10 -20.16 8.10
N ALA A 524 38.52 -20.19 9.30
CA ALA A 524 37.08 -20.32 9.45
C ALA A 524 36.34 -19.05 8.99
N THR A 525 35.22 -19.21 8.30
CA THR A 525 34.35 -18.11 7.85
C THR A 525 32.91 -18.45 8.13
N GLY A 526 32.07 -17.46 8.44
CA GLY A 526 30.62 -17.67 8.52
C GLY A 526 30.06 -18.20 7.20
N ALA A 527 29.09 -19.11 7.28
CA ALA A 527 28.42 -19.64 6.11
C ALA A 527 27.43 -18.61 5.53
N GLY A 528 27.11 -18.78 4.25
CA GLY A 528 26.16 -17.94 3.56
C GLY A 528 25.54 -18.66 2.37
N TRP A 529 24.28 -18.38 2.13
CA TRP A 529 23.46 -19.00 1.11
C TRP A 529 22.63 -17.96 0.37
N VAL A 530 22.38 -18.22 -0.90
CA VAL A 530 21.27 -17.59 -1.62
C VAL A 530 20.20 -18.65 -1.81
N LEU A 531 19.01 -18.35 -1.32
CA LEU A 531 17.88 -19.27 -1.32
C LEU A 531 16.84 -18.81 -2.34
N ARG A 532 16.17 -19.78 -2.96
CA ARG A 532 14.97 -19.58 -3.74
C ARG A 532 13.88 -20.52 -3.26
N PHE A 533 12.70 -19.98 -3.01
CA PHE A 533 11.59 -20.78 -2.48
C PHE A 533 10.24 -20.24 -2.93
N ASN A 534 9.22 -21.08 -2.92
CA ASN A 534 7.82 -20.66 -2.89
C ASN A 534 7.14 -21.15 -1.61
N GLY A 535 5.89 -20.76 -1.43
CA GLY A 535 5.06 -21.17 -0.29
C GLY A 535 4.99 -22.69 -0.13
N ARG A 536 4.66 -23.41 -1.21
CA ARG A 536 4.57 -24.88 -1.21
C ARG A 536 5.86 -25.57 -0.76
N GLY A 537 7.02 -25.05 -1.18
CA GLY A 537 8.32 -25.61 -0.80
C GLY A 537 8.72 -25.26 0.62
N LEU A 538 8.45 -24.03 1.06
CA LEU A 538 8.78 -23.59 2.42
C LEU A 538 7.95 -24.32 3.49
N HIS A 539 6.68 -24.62 3.19
CA HIS A 539 5.76 -25.35 4.08
C HIS A 539 5.76 -26.87 3.86
N GLY A 540 6.40 -27.36 2.80
CA GLY A 540 6.54 -28.79 2.53
C GLY A 540 7.53 -29.46 3.47
N GLU A 541 7.11 -30.51 4.19
CA GLU A 541 7.92 -31.16 5.24
C GLU A 541 9.31 -31.60 4.76
N ARG A 542 9.40 -32.25 3.61
CA ARG A 542 10.69 -32.73 3.06
C ARG A 542 11.63 -31.57 2.69
N THR A 543 11.07 -30.55 2.03
CA THR A 543 11.82 -29.41 1.51
C THR A 543 12.25 -28.45 2.63
N SER A 544 11.39 -28.24 3.63
CA SER A 544 11.69 -27.42 4.80
C SER A 544 12.76 -28.08 5.69
N ASN A 545 12.69 -29.40 5.89
CA ASN A 545 13.75 -30.14 6.59
C ASN A 545 15.10 -30.04 5.89
N ALA A 546 15.14 -30.15 4.56
CA ALA A 546 16.37 -29.98 3.79
C ALA A 546 16.95 -28.56 3.93
N LEU A 547 16.12 -27.52 3.94
CA LEU A 547 16.57 -26.16 4.22
C LEU A 547 17.10 -26.01 5.65
N ARG A 548 16.42 -26.58 6.65
CA ARG A 548 16.88 -26.57 8.05
C ARG A 548 18.23 -27.26 8.21
N GLU A 549 18.41 -28.43 7.59
CA GLU A 549 19.68 -29.17 7.57
C GLU A 549 20.80 -28.37 6.88
N MET A 550 20.50 -27.70 5.77
CA MET A 550 21.46 -26.87 5.05
C MET A 550 21.88 -25.65 5.87
N LEU A 551 20.96 -25.04 6.61
CA LEU A 551 21.23 -23.91 7.51
C LEU A 551 21.87 -24.34 8.84
N ALA A 552 21.90 -25.64 9.15
CA ALA A 552 22.43 -26.16 10.40
C ALA A 552 23.95 -26.02 10.50
N GLY A 553 24.44 -25.87 11.74
CA GLY A 553 25.87 -25.63 12.05
C GLY A 553 26.26 -24.16 11.98
N GLY A 554 27.44 -23.80 12.49
CA GLY A 554 27.85 -22.38 12.59
C GLY A 554 27.15 -21.65 13.75
N SER A 555 26.78 -20.39 13.56
CA SER A 555 26.07 -19.57 14.56
C SER A 555 24.61 -20.01 14.76
N ASP A 556 24.04 -19.74 15.94
CA ASP A 556 22.61 -19.92 16.24
C ASP A 556 21.72 -18.84 15.60
N GLU A 557 22.30 -17.71 15.17
CA GLU A 557 21.61 -16.61 14.52
C GLU A 557 22.05 -16.47 13.05
N CYS A 558 21.16 -15.93 12.22
CA CYS A 558 21.48 -15.55 10.85
C CYS A 558 20.94 -14.17 10.50
N VAL A 559 21.45 -13.62 9.41
CA VAL A 559 21.03 -12.37 8.80
C VAL A 559 20.30 -12.69 7.50
N LEU A 560 19.11 -12.10 7.33
CA LEU A 560 18.33 -12.17 6.11
C LEU A 560 18.40 -10.85 5.34
N ASP A 561 18.74 -10.95 4.05
CA ASP A 561 18.81 -9.83 3.11
C ASP A 561 17.83 -10.09 1.95
N PHE A 562 16.77 -9.27 1.85
CA PHE A 562 15.70 -9.39 0.84
C PHE A 562 15.86 -8.40 -0.34
N GLY A 563 16.86 -7.52 -0.28
CA GLY A 563 17.20 -6.57 -1.33
C GLY A 563 17.94 -5.36 -0.77
N ASP A 564 18.14 -4.33 -1.58
CA ASP A 564 18.91 -3.14 -1.16
C ASP A 564 18.25 -2.36 -0.03
N ASN A 565 16.91 -2.33 0.00
CA ASN A 565 16.12 -1.53 0.90
C ASN A 565 15.57 -2.30 2.12
N LEU A 566 15.63 -3.64 2.10
CA LEU A 566 15.17 -4.50 3.19
C LEU A 566 16.22 -5.58 3.45
N ARG A 567 17.11 -5.33 4.42
CA ARG A 567 18.25 -6.19 4.69
C ARG A 567 18.71 -6.11 6.14
N GLN A 568 19.66 -6.97 6.50
CA GLN A 568 20.20 -7.06 7.85
C GLN A 568 19.18 -7.46 8.94
N ILE A 569 18.17 -8.24 8.57
CA ILE A 569 17.19 -8.75 9.54
C ILE A 569 17.83 -9.93 10.28
N VAL A 570 18.19 -9.74 11.55
CA VAL A 570 18.76 -10.79 12.38
C VAL A 570 17.65 -11.66 12.96
N VAL A 571 17.75 -12.98 12.78
CA VAL A 571 16.81 -13.96 13.34
C VAL A 571 17.53 -15.21 13.85
N PRO A 572 17.00 -15.86 14.90
CA PRO A 572 17.41 -17.22 15.26
C PRO A 572 17.22 -18.18 14.08
N LYS A 573 18.13 -19.14 13.90
CA LYS A 573 18.07 -20.11 12.79
C LYS A 573 16.80 -20.96 12.80
N GLU A 574 16.27 -21.26 13.98
CA GLU A 574 15.02 -22.00 14.14
C GLU A 574 13.81 -21.27 13.53
N ASP A 575 13.85 -19.92 13.54
CA ASP A 575 12.77 -19.02 13.08
C ASP A 575 12.92 -18.59 11.62
N VAL A 576 13.98 -18.99 10.92
CA VAL A 576 14.26 -18.51 9.56
C VAL A 576 13.12 -18.78 8.62
N LEU A 577 12.63 -20.02 8.56
CA LEU A 577 11.58 -20.39 7.61
C LEU A 577 10.29 -19.60 7.90
N ASP A 578 9.94 -19.42 9.17
CA ASP A 578 8.76 -18.64 9.56
C ASP A 578 8.92 -17.17 9.16
N ARG A 579 10.11 -16.59 9.35
CA ARG A 579 10.42 -15.24 8.91
C ARG A 579 10.35 -15.09 7.39
N LEU A 580 10.86 -16.07 6.65
CA LEU A 580 10.78 -16.08 5.18
C LEU A 580 9.33 -16.11 4.71
N ALA A 581 8.48 -16.92 5.36
CA ALA A 581 7.06 -17.01 5.04
C ALA A 581 6.36 -15.66 5.28
N VAL A 582 6.54 -15.08 6.47
CA VAL A 582 5.89 -13.83 6.89
C VAL A 582 6.35 -12.62 6.08
N THR A 583 7.65 -12.44 5.86
CA THR A 583 8.17 -11.26 5.14
C THR A 583 7.92 -11.32 3.64
N SER A 584 7.80 -12.53 3.07
CA SER A 584 7.54 -12.73 1.64
C SER A 584 6.05 -12.88 1.31
N GLY A 585 5.19 -13.15 2.29
CA GLY A 585 3.80 -13.50 2.07
C GLY A 585 3.61 -14.91 1.48
N ALA A 586 4.58 -15.81 1.69
CA ALA A 586 4.58 -17.14 1.10
C ALA A 586 3.65 -18.08 1.88
N SER A 587 2.37 -18.14 1.46
CA SER A 587 1.35 -19.02 2.02
C SER A 587 1.59 -20.49 1.66
N PRO A 588 1.06 -21.49 2.40
CA PRO A 588 1.28 -22.91 2.12
C PRO A 588 0.99 -23.34 0.68
N ASP A 589 0.00 -22.75 0.03
CA ASP A 589 -0.37 -23.08 -1.35
C ASP A 589 0.27 -22.16 -2.40
N GLY A 590 1.01 -21.13 -1.96
CA GLY A 590 1.59 -20.09 -2.80
C GLY A 590 2.64 -20.59 -3.78
N THR A 591 2.53 -20.15 -5.03
CA THR A 591 3.38 -20.58 -6.15
C THR A 591 4.44 -19.57 -6.56
N ALA A 592 4.34 -18.32 -6.10
CA ALA A 592 5.32 -17.27 -6.37
C ALA A 592 6.69 -17.64 -5.80
N LEU A 593 7.74 -17.51 -6.63
CA LEU A 593 9.12 -17.71 -6.16
C LEU A 593 9.69 -16.41 -5.59
N HIS A 594 10.35 -16.57 -4.47
CA HIS A 594 11.06 -15.53 -3.74
C HIS A 594 12.53 -15.90 -3.64
N SER A 595 13.40 -14.88 -3.61
CA SER A 595 14.84 -15.06 -3.44
C SER A 595 15.30 -14.24 -2.23
N VAL A 596 16.17 -14.82 -1.41
CA VAL A 596 16.70 -14.21 -0.19
C VAL A 596 18.15 -14.63 0.00
N ILE A 597 18.97 -13.74 0.54
CA ILE A 597 20.32 -14.10 1.00
C ILE A 597 20.27 -14.34 2.50
N VAL A 598 20.80 -15.47 2.94
CA VAL A 598 20.91 -15.87 4.35
C VAL A 598 22.37 -16.01 4.69
N ARG A 599 22.84 -15.36 5.75
CA ARG A 599 24.25 -15.45 6.19
C ARG A 599 24.29 -15.71 7.68
N ASP A 600 25.27 -16.49 8.13
CA ASP A 600 25.49 -16.64 9.56
C ASP A 600 25.73 -15.27 10.21
N PHE A 601 25.10 -15.07 11.37
CA PHE A 601 25.34 -13.93 12.22
C PHE A 601 26.14 -14.38 13.44
N VAL A 602 27.47 -14.36 13.32
CA VAL A 602 28.34 -14.64 14.47
C VAL A 602 28.45 -13.34 15.27
N ARG A 603 27.71 -13.25 16.39
CA ARG A 603 27.81 -12.11 17.32
C ARG A 603 29.18 -12.08 17.98
N GLY A 604 29.62 -13.26 18.41
CA GLY A 604 30.86 -13.59 19.11
C GLY A 604 31.06 -12.90 20.45
N GLN A 605 31.97 -13.48 21.21
CA GLN A 605 32.41 -12.98 22.50
C GLN A 605 33.39 -11.81 22.34
N LEU A 606 34.22 -11.84 21.29
CA LEU A 606 35.11 -10.73 20.95
C LEU A 606 34.95 -10.32 19.48
N GLY A 607 34.89 -9.01 19.25
CA GLY A 607 35.18 -8.43 17.94
C GLY A 607 36.66 -8.15 17.80
N VAL A 608 37.28 -8.52 16.68
CA VAL A 608 38.72 -8.38 16.50
C VAL A 608 39.02 -7.77 15.13
N ILE A 609 39.98 -6.87 15.06
CA ILE A 609 40.48 -6.29 13.83
C ILE A 609 42.00 -6.49 13.75
N SER A 610 42.51 -6.92 12.62
CA SER A 610 43.95 -7.10 12.39
C SER A 610 44.48 -6.35 11.18
N ARG A 611 45.72 -5.87 11.27
CA ARG A 611 46.42 -5.21 10.16
C ARG A 611 47.94 -5.31 10.29
N ARG A 612 48.62 -5.14 9.16
CA ARG A 612 50.08 -5.01 9.09
C ARG A 612 50.52 -3.59 9.46
N VAL A 613 51.69 -3.45 10.08
CA VAL A 613 52.36 -2.16 10.33
C VAL A 613 53.58 -2.01 9.42
N ASP A 614 53.88 -0.76 9.04
CA ASP A 614 55.09 -0.41 8.32
C ASP A 614 56.34 -0.70 9.17
N GLY A 615 57.29 -1.45 8.58
CA GLY A 615 58.49 -1.94 9.28
C GLY A 615 58.46 -3.40 9.71
N GLY A 616 57.33 -4.11 9.51
CA GLY A 616 57.15 -5.50 9.93
C GLY A 616 56.40 -5.59 11.26
N GLY A 617 55.38 -6.47 11.32
CA GLY A 617 54.56 -6.69 12.51
C GLY A 617 53.06 -6.65 12.26
N LEU A 618 52.32 -7.07 13.29
CA LEU A 618 50.87 -7.26 13.30
C LEU A 618 50.27 -6.48 14.47
N VAL A 619 49.30 -5.63 14.17
CA VAL A 619 48.43 -5.01 15.19
C VAL A 619 47.11 -5.74 15.21
N VAL A 620 46.69 -6.17 16.40
CA VAL A 620 45.39 -6.78 16.66
C VAL A 620 44.67 -5.95 17.70
N GLU A 621 43.54 -5.34 17.31
CA GLU A 621 42.65 -4.63 18.22
C GLU A 621 41.41 -5.49 18.49
N TYR A 622 40.92 -5.51 19.73
CA TYR A 622 39.72 -6.30 20.07
C TYR A 622 38.81 -5.63 21.10
N THR A 623 37.56 -6.09 21.18
CA THR A 623 36.57 -5.65 22.17
C THR A 623 35.63 -6.77 22.58
N GLU A 624 35.26 -6.81 23.86
CA GLU A 624 34.24 -7.72 24.42
C GLU A 624 32.80 -7.29 24.06
N GLU A 625 32.62 -6.09 23.50
CA GLU A 625 31.31 -5.60 23.04
C GLU A 625 30.95 -6.10 21.62
N GLY A 626 31.82 -6.91 21.00
CA GLY A 626 31.63 -7.51 19.67
C GLY A 626 32.06 -6.62 18.49
N LEU A 627 32.22 -7.24 17.31
CA LEU A 627 32.78 -6.58 16.12
C LEU A 627 31.90 -5.42 15.63
N MET A 628 30.58 -5.56 15.70
CA MET A 628 29.67 -4.49 15.28
C MET A 628 29.81 -3.24 16.15
N ALA A 629 30.01 -3.41 17.45
CA ALA A 629 30.18 -2.27 18.36
C ALA A 629 31.49 -1.52 18.08
N LEU A 630 32.55 -2.27 17.75
CA LEU A 630 33.83 -1.71 17.31
C LEU A 630 33.68 -0.93 15.99
N ASN A 631 33.08 -1.55 14.97
CA ASN A 631 32.87 -0.94 13.66
C ASN A 631 31.98 0.31 13.72
N ARG A 632 30.98 0.33 14.59
CA ARG A 632 30.05 1.47 14.72
C ARG A 632 30.61 2.60 15.59
N GLY A 633 31.79 2.40 16.17
CA GLY A 633 32.38 3.31 17.13
C GLY A 633 31.58 3.37 18.42
N THR A 634 30.72 2.40 18.71
CA THR A 634 29.91 2.35 19.93
C THR A 634 30.61 1.63 21.06
N ALA A 635 31.86 1.18 20.91
CA ALA A 635 32.67 0.54 21.95
C ALA A 635 34.14 1.00 21.87
N GLY A 636 34.85 0.93 23.00
CA GLY A 636 36.31 1.02 23.03
C GLY A 636 36.96 -0.33 22.67
N GLY A 637 38.24 -0.31 22.28
CA GLY A 637 39.01 -1.53 21.98
C GLY A 637 40.37 -1.51 22.67
N GLU A 638 40.87 -2.69 23.02
CA GLU A 638 42.24 -2.90 23.50
C GLU A 638 43.15 -3.29 22.32
N THR A 639 44.44 -2.92 22.39
CA THR A 639 45.40 -3.13 21.30
C THR A 639 46.51 -4.09 21.72
N ILE A 640 46.79 -5.07 20.88
CA ILE A 640 47.92 -6.01 20.95
C ILE A 640 48.85 -5.70 19.77
N ILE A 641 50.14 -5.49 20.06
CA ILE A 641 51.17 -5.27 19.05
C ILE A 641 52.09 -6.48 19.05
N VAL A 642 52.17 -7.19 17.93
CA VAL A 642 53.04 -8.34 17.71
C VAL A 642 54.16 -7.92 16.76
N GLY A 643 55.39 -7.95 17.25
CA GLY A 643 56.56 -7.37 16.56
C GLY A 643 56.94 -8.07 15.26
N ASP A 644 57.41 -9.31 15.31
CA ASP A 644 57.74 -10.09 14.13
C ASP A 644 56.89 -11.37 14.14
N VAL A 645 56.11 -11.61 13.09
CA VAL A 645 55.14 -12.74 13.00
C VAL A 645 55.89 -14.09 12.85
N SER A 646 57.22 -14.08 12.95
CA SER A 646 58.12 -15.20 12.70
C SER A 646 58.83 -15.78 13.93
N ASP A 647 58.70 -15.18 15.12
CA ASP A 647 59.29 -15.69 16.38
C ASP A 647 58.22 -15.91 17.47
N ASP A 648 58.40 -17.00 18.25
CA ASP A 648 57.49 -17.55 19.27
C ASP A 648 56.53 -16.54 19.93
N SER A 649 55.22 -16.76 19.75
CA SER A 649 54.09 -16.00 20.34
C SER A 649 54.01 -16.04 21.89
N ALA A 650 55.05 -16.58 22.55
CA ALA A 650 55.13 -16.76 23.98
C ALA A 650 55.37 -15.46 24.77
N ASP A 651 56.08 -14.48 24.19
CA ASP A 651 56.54 -13.26 24.91
C ASP A 651 55.66 -12.01 24.76
N VAL A 652 54.49 -12.12 24.12
CA VAL A 652 53.54 -11.00 23.99
C VAL A 652 52.79 -10.77 25.33
N SER A 653 52.77 -9.53 25.81
CA SER A 653 52.00 -9.12 27.00
C SER A 653 50.52 -8.92 26.63
N PHE A 654 49.61 -9.61 27.31
CA PHE A 654 48.16 -9.51 27.08
C PHE A 654 47.45 -8.90 28.30
N PRO A 655 46.47 -8.00 28.08
CA PRO A 655 45.42 -7.74 29.06
C PRO A 655 44.63 -9.04 29.35
N ALA A 656 44.06 -9.18 30.55
CA ALA A 656 43.38 -10.41 30.96
C ALA A 656 42.18 -10.77 30.05
N SER A 657 41.48 -9.77 29.54
CA SER A 657 40.38 -9.81 28.56
C SER A 657 40.78 -10.38 27.19
N GLY A 658 42.05 -10.27 26.80
CA GLY A 658 42.56 -10.71 25.49
C GLY A 658 43.19 -12.09 25.48
N ALA A 659 43.30 -12.76 26.63
CA ALA A 659 44.02 -14.04 26.76
C ALA A 659 43.47 -15.14 25.83
N VAL A 660 42.18 -15.08 25.49
CA VAL A 660 41.50 -16.02 24.60
C VAL A 660 41.96 -15.92 23.14
N LEU A 661 42.56 -14.80 22.72
CA LEU A 661 43.08 -14.62 21.35
C LEU A 661 44.48 -15.19 21.15
N ARG A 662 45.21 -15.50 22.23
CA ARG A 662 46.58 -16.03 22.18
C ARG A 662 46.75 -17.23 21.24
N PRO A 663 45.91 -18.29 21.27
CA PRO A 663 46.08 -19.43 20.35
C PRO A 663 45.80 -19.09 18.88
N HIS A 664 45.20 -17.94 18.58
CA HIS A 664 44.82 -17.54 17.22
C HIS A 664 45.77 -16.52 16.58
N LEU A 665 46.73 -15.96 17.31
CA LEU A 665 47.62 -14.91 16.77
C LEU A 665 48.40 -15.35 15.53
N ASP A 666 48.90 -16.58 15.51
CA ASP A 666 49.65 -17.12 14.37
C ASP A 666 48.76 -17.29 13.13
N GLU A 667 47.48 -17.64 13.34
CA GLU A 667 46.48 -17.72 12.27
C GLU A 667 46.14 -16.32 11.74
N ILE A 668 45.83 -15.38 12.64
CA ILE A 668 45.55 -13.99 12.30
C ILE A 668 46.72 -13.40 11.51
N GLY A 669 47.95 -13.59 11.99
CA GLY A 669 49.16 -13.06 11.35
C GLY A 669 49.36 -13.62 9.94
N ARG A 670 49.36 -14.95 9.78
CA ARG A 670 49.54 -15.60 8.48
C ARG A 670 48.47 -15.19 7.46
N PHE A 671 47.20 -15.11 7.88
CA PHE A 671 46.13 -14.73 6.98
C PHE A 671 46.13 -13.24 6.65
N THR A 672 46.44 -12.38 7.63
CA THR A 672 46.61 -10.93 7.40
C THR A 672 47.72 -10.67 6.38
N GLU A 673 48.83 -11.41 6.44
CA GLU A 673 49.91 -11.29 5.46
C GLU A 673 49.51 -11.83 4.07
N ALA A 674 48.78 -12.94 3.99
CA ALA A 674 48.26 -13.46 2.73
C ALA A 674 47.29 -12.47 2.05
N MET A 675 46.35 -11.91 2.81
CA MET A 675 45.43 -10.89 2.32
C MET A 675 46.17 -9.61 1.90
N HIS A 676 47.19 -9.21 2.65
CA HIS A 676 48.02 -8.05 2.29
C HIS A 676 48.80 -8.26 1.00
N ALA A 677 49.35 -9.46 0.79
CA ALA A 677 50.07 -9.79 -0.43
C ALA A 677 49.17 -9.81 -1.68
N GLU A 678 47.91 -10.24 -1.53
CA GLU A 678 46.96 -10.34 -2.66
C GLU A 678 46.25 -9.01 -2.97
N TYR A 679 45.90 -8.22 -1.94
CA TYR A 679 45.05 -7.04 -2.09
C TYR A 679 45.72 -5.70 -1.68
N GLY A 680 46.98 -5.72 -1.23
CA GLY A 680 47.69 -4.54 -0.74
C GLY A 680 47.38 -4.21 0.73
N PRO A 681 47.58 -2.96 1.20
CA PRO A 681 47.24 -2.55 2.55
C PRO A 681 45.77 -2.82 2.89
N VAL A 682 45.53 -3.76 3.81
CA VAL A 682 44.21 -4.20 4.22
C VAL A 682 44.10 -4.31 5.73
N THR A 683 42.89 -4.09 6.20
CA THR A 683 42.45 -4.37 7.56
C THR A 683 41.45 -5.52 7.50
N LEU A 684 41.64 -6.54 8.32
CA LEU A 684 40.76 -7.70 8.40
C LEU A 684 39.89 -7.64 9.64
N GLU A 685 38.63 -8.01 9.49
CA GLU A 685 37.64 -8.06 10.55
C GLU A 685 37.32 -9.51 10.92
N TRP A 686 37.27 -9.77 12.21
CA TRP A 686 37.08 -11.10 12.76
C TRP A 686 36.15 -11.08 13.95
N VAL A 687 35.59 -12.24 14.24
CA VAL A 687 34.78 -12.50 15.42
C VAL A 687 35.27 -13.78 16.07
N HIS A 688 35.56 -13.73 17.37
CA HIS A 688 35.88 -14.92 18.16
C HIS A 688 34.64 -15.37 18.93
N ASP A 689 34.24 -16.63 18.74
CA ASP A 689 33.09 -17.23 19.40
C ASP A 689 33.36 -18.70 19.75
N ASP A 690 33.08 -19.08 20.99
CA ASP A 690 33.27 -20.44 21.54
C ASP A 690 34.59 -21.14 21.11
N GLY A 691 35.72 -20.43 21.25
CA GLY A 691 37.05 -20.96 20.92
C GLY A 691 37.38 -21.03 19.42
N THR A 692 36.51 -20.51 18.56
CA THR A 692 36.72 -20.44 17.11
C THR A 692 36.83 -18.98 16.67
N LEU A 693 37.82 -18.68 15.82
CA LEU A 693 37.99 -17.37 15.22
C LEU A 693 37.46 -17.38 13.78
N TYR A 694 36.49 -16.52 13.50
CA TYR A 694 35.88 -16.39 12.18
C TYR A 694 36.34 -15.12 11.48
N PHE A 695 36.83 -15.24 10.25
CA PHE A 695 37.00 -14.10 9.35
C PHE A 695 35.63 -13.64 8.82
N VAL A 696 35.37 -12.33 8.87
CA VAL A 696 34.05 -11.74 8.57
C VAL A 696 34.07 -10.83 7.35
N ASP A 697 35.00 -9.86 7.29
CA ASP A 697 35.12 -8.92 6.18
C ASP A 697 36.53 -8.31 6.15
N TYR A 698 36.82 -7.55 5.11
CA TYR A 698 38.03 -6.75 5.01
C TYR A 698 37.75 -5.37 4.41
N SER A 699 38.65 -4.43 4.70
CA SER A 699 38.67 -3.09 4.14
C SER A 699 40.05 -2.79 3.57
N VAL A 700 40.10 -2.23 2.37
CA VAL A 700 41.36 -1.80 1.73
C VAL A 700 41.67 -0.40 2.26
N LEU A 701 42.83 -0.22 2.88
CA LEU A 701 43.24 1.08 3.42
C LEU A 701 43.82 1.95 2.29
N GLY A 702 43.27 3.14 2.11
CA GLY A 702 43.91 4.20 1.34
C GLY A 702 44.94 4.95 2.18
N GLY A 703 46.20 4.52 2.16
CA GLY A 703 47.39 5.30 2.56
C GLY A 703 47.48 5.85 4.00
N ASP A 704 48.40 5.25 4.75
CA ASP A 704 49.25 5.76 5.85
C ASP A 704 48.70 6.16 7.25
N ASP A 705 49.41 5.60 8.24
CA ASP A 705 49.73 6.03 9.60
C ASP A 705 48.62 6.32 10.63
N ALA A 706 48.25 5.27 11.38
CA ALA A 706 47.73 5.46 12.72
C ALA A 706 48.90 5.62 13.71
N VAL A 707 49.21 6.86 14.08
CA VAL A 707 50.24 7.19 15.08
C VAL A 707 49.64 7.13 16.48
N THR A 708 50.08 6.18 17.31
CA THR A 708 49.83 6.23 18.76
C THR A 708 50.70 7.32 19.37
N VAL A 709 50.11 8.34 20.00
CA VAL A 709 50.88 9.36 20.73
C VAL A 709 50.93 8.99 22.21
N ALA A 710 52.10 9.15 22.83
CA ALA A 710 52.29 8.95 24.26
C ALA A 710 51.42 9.94 25.06
N HIS A 711 50.70 9.42 26.07
CA HIS A 711 49.85 10.09 27.08
C HIS A 711 48.36 9.68 27.13
N GLY A 712 47.96 8.59 26.48
CA GLY A 712 46.63 7.99 26.67
C GLY A 712 45.52 8.61 25.82
N GLU A 713 45.85 9.57 24.96
CA GLU A 713 44.99 10.10 23.90
C GLU A 713 45.24 9.32 22.61
N VAL A 714 44.17 8.84 21.96
CA VAL A 714 44.22 8.15 20.66
C VAL A 714 44.04 9.18 19.55
N CYS A 715 45.05 9.34 18.70
CA CYS A 715 44.90 10.07 17.44
C CYS A 715 44.06 9.21 16.48
N ILE A 716 42.86 9.69 16.15
CA ILE A 716 41.93 8.99 15.25
C ILE A 716 42.24 9.36 13.79
N SER A 717 42.47 10.64 13.54
CA SER A 717 42.85 11.18 12.24
C SER A 717 43.81 12.36 12.43
N PRO A 718 45.02 12.32 11.85
CA PRO A 718 46.04 13.35 12.06
C PRO A 718 45.67 14.69 11.39
N GLY A 719 46.35 15.77 11.80
CA GLY A 719 46.20 17.10 11.22
C GLY A 719 45.81 18.17 12.22
N THR A 720 45.48 19.36 11.70
CA THR A 720 45.19 20.56 12.52
C THR A 720 43.79 21.11 12.22
N ALA A 721 42.98 21.30 13.25
CA ALA A 721 41.65 21.90 13.14
C ALA A 721 41.46 23.01 14.18
N ARG A 722 40.71 24.05 13.84
CA ARG A 722 40.31 25.11 14.77
C ARG A 722 38.89 25.56 14.48
N GLY A 723 38.04 25.60 15.51
CA GLY A 723 36.66 26.05 15.37
C GLY A 723 35.93 26.20 16.70
N PRO A 724 34.73 26.81 16.66
CA PRO A 724 33.84 26.84 17.82
C PRO A 724 33.45 25.42 18.24
N LEU A 725 33.27 25.20 19.56
CA LEU A 725 32.87 23.90 20.09
C LEU A 725 31.35 23.70 19.92
N LEU A 726 30.95 22.65 19.20
CA LEU A 726 29.58 22.12 19.20
C LEU A 726 29.57 20.79 19.96
N ARG A 727 28.79 20.69 21.03
CA ARG A 727 28.67 19.47 21.82
C ARG A 727 27.37 18.74 21.46
N LEU A 728 27.49 17.46 21.12
CA LEU A 728 26.35 16.58 20.90
C LEU A 728 26.13 15.73 22.15
N ASP A 729 24.90 15.71 22.64
CA ASP A 729 24.52 14.87 23.78
C ASP A 729 24.52 13.39 23.37
N ASP A 730 24.91 12.52 24.30
CA ASP A 730 24.93 11.08 24.10
C ASP A 730 23.53 10.46 24.25
N ASP A 731 22.64 10.80 23.32
CA ASP A 731 21.24 10.40 23.35
C ASP A 731 20.98 9.06 22.64
N ALA A 732 19.88 8.42 23.04
CA ALA A 732 19.43 7.14 22.49
C ALA A 732 19.28 7.16 20.95
N LEU A 733 19.04 8.33 20.36
CA LEU A 733 18.94 8.53 18.92
C LEU A 733 20.26 8.26 18.19
N LEU A 734 21.38 8.87 18.60
CA LEU A 734 22.67 8.68 17.94
C LEU A 734 23.15 7.22 18.05
N ARG A 735 22.88 6.59 19.20
CA ARG A 735 23.12 5.16 19.41
C ARG A 735 22.27 4.32 18.46
N ARG A 736 20.95 4.54 18.40
CA ARG A 736 20.03 3.82 17.49
C ARG A 736 20.39 3.97 16.02
N LEU A 737 20.66 5.20 15.56
CA LEU A 737 21.03 5.46 14.17
C LEU A 737 22.39 4.86 13.80
N SER A 738 23.31 4.77 14.77
CA SER A 738 24.60 4.11 14.57
C SER A 738 24.51 2.58 14.61
N ILE A 739 23.40 2.01 15.11
CA ILE A 739 23.10 0.57 15.09
C ILE A 739 22.47 0.14 13.75
N GLY A 740 22.08 1.06 12.87
CA GLY A 740 21.56 0.73 11.54
C GLY A 740 22.67 0.49 10.48
N PRO A 741 22.42 -0.32 9.44
CA PRO A 741 23.26 -0.42 8.23
C PRO A 741 23.50 0.88 7.44
N ALA A 742 22.82 1.97 7.78
CA ALA A 742 22.65 3.14 6.92
C ALA A 742 23.93 3.89 6.56
N VAL A 743 25.05 3.61 7.24
CA VAL A 743 26.36 4.18 6.88
C VAL A 743 27.08 3.24 5.91
N SER A 744 26.44 2.98 4.76
CA SER A 744 27.15 2.53 3.58
C SER A 744 27.62 3.78 2.85
N ILE A 745 28.93 3.86 2.64
CA ILE A 745 29.81 4.99 2.26
C ILE A 745 29.38 5.84 1.05
N ASP A 746 28.24 5.59 0.39
CA ASP A 746 27.92 6.22 -0.91
C ASP A 746 26.46 6.68 -1.11
N LYS A 747 25.67 6.92 -0.06
CA LYS A 747 24.30 7.47 -0.22
C LYS A 747 23.98 8.63 0.74
N SER A 748 24.62 9.77 0.48
CA SER A 748 24.34 11.06 1.15
C SER A 748 22.92 11.62 0.93
N ARG A 749 22.11 11.00 0.06
CA ARG A 749 20.76 11.48 -0.29
C ARG A 749 19.66 11.11 0.71
N ASP A 750 19.81 10.07 1.53
CA ASP A 750 18.77 9.61 2.48
C ASP A 750 18.85 10.27 3.87
N VAL A 751 19.87 11.10 4.09
CA VAL A 751 20.19 11.76 5.37
C VAL A 751 19.20 12.89 5.71
N SER A 752 18.62 13.52 4.69
CA SER A 752 17.79 14.73 4.84
C SER A 752 16.39 14.48 5.39
N GLU A 753 15.99 13.24 5.66
CA GLU A 753 14.61 12.89 6.03
C GLU A 753 14.43 12.48 7.50
N HIS A 754 15.50 12.48 8.30
CA HIS A 754 15.41 12.21 9.73
C HIS A 754 15.50 13.51 10.53
N ASP A 755 14.40 13.96 11.14
CA ASP A 755 14.29 15.23 11.87
C ASP A 755 15.44 15.48 12.85
N GLY A 756 15.84 14.46 13.61
CA GLY A 756 16.97 14.58 14.55
C GLY A 756 18.33 14.87 13.89
N LEU A 757 18.60 14.28 12.72
CA LEU A 757 19.85 14.51 11.98
C LEU A 757 19.82 15.83 11.22
N ALA A 758 18.65 16.20 10.68
CA ALA A 758 18.39 17.51 10.10
C ALA A 758 18.64 18.63 11.12
N ARG A 759 18.16 18.48 12.37
CA ARG A 759 18.45 19.44 13.46
C ARG A 759 19.95 19.58 13.75
N ILE A 760 20.71 18.47 13.75
CA ILE A 760 22.17 18.52 13.93
C ILE A 760 22.83 19.27 12.77
N LEU A 761 22.43 19.00 11.52
CA LEU A 761 22.92 19.72 10.35
C LEU A 761 22.58 21.22 10.38
N GLU A 762 21.36 21.59 10.78
CA GLU A 762 20.93 22.98 11.00
C GLU A 762 21.76 23.66 12.09
N GLN A 763 22.01 22.97 13.22
CA GLN A 763 22.87 23.47 14.28
C GLN A 763 24.29 23.70 13.79
N VAL A 764 24.89 22.76 13.04
CA VAL A 764 26.23 22.94 12.45
C VAL A 764 26.24 24.13 11.48
N ALA A 765 25.21 24.25 10.64
CA ALA A 765 25.06 25.35 9.68
C ALA A 765 24.85 26.72 10.35
N SER A 766 24.41 26.77 11.60
CA SER A 766 24.20 28.03 12.33
C SER A 766 25.51 28.73 12.75
N TYR A 767 26.66 28.04 12.71
CA TYR A 767 27.96 28.63 13.06
C TYR A 767 28.60 29.35 11.87
N GLU A 768 29.13 30.57 12.10
CA GLU A 768 29.83 31.37 11.07
C GLU A 768 31.10 30.71 10.51
N ARG A 769 31.70 29.80 11.27
CA ARG A 769 32.88 29.00 10.90
C ARG A 769 32.59 27.54 11.24
N LYS A 770 33.10 26.61 10.42
CA LYS A 770 32.96 25.16 10.65
C LYS A 770 33.32 24.81 12.10
N PRO A 771 32.40 24.22 12.89
CA PRO A 771 32.65 23.90 14.29
C PRO A 771 33.56 22.67 14.41
N VAL A 772 34.19 22.53 15.59
CA VAL A 772 34.75 21.25 16.04
C VAL A 772 33.66 20.56 16.86
N VAL A 773 33.28 19.35 16.42
CA VAL A 773 32.19 18.60 17.04
C VAL A 773 32.74 17.71 18.16
N SER A 774 32.15 17.81 19.34
CA SER A 774 32.41 16.93 20.47
C SER A 774 31.25 15.96 20.66
N ALA A 775 31.57 14.66 20.71
CA ALA A 775 30.61 13.60 20.94
C ALA A 775 31.20 12.54 21.89
N ALA A 776 30.35 11.78 22.58
CA ALA A 776 30.84 10.74 23.49
C ALA A 776 31.70 9.69 22.77
N ARG A 777 31.31 9.30 21.55
CA ARG A 777 31.94 8.23 20.78
C ARG A 777 31.93 8.54 19.27
N PRO A 778 32.83 7.94 18.46
CA PRO A 778 32.87 8.11 17.00
C PRO A 778 31.72 7.38 16.29
N TYR A 779 30.49 7.79 16.58
CA TYR A 779 29.25 7.24 16.03
C TYR A 779 29.24 7.31 14.50
N ALA A 780 29.10 6.16 13.83
CA ALA A 780 29.12 6.06 12.37
C ALA A 780 28.18 7.06 11.67
N VAL A 781 27.01 7.35 12.27
CA VAL A 781 26.02 8.30 11.72
C VAL A 781 26.57 9.72 11.54
N LEU A 782 27.60 10.12 12.31
CA LEU A 782 28.21 11.46 12.21
C LEU A 782 29.04 11.67 10.94
N SER A 783 29.22 10.62 10.12
CA SER A 783 29.85 10.72 8.79
C SER A 783 29.15 11.71 7.86
N VAL A 784 27.87 11.98 8.10
CA VAL A 784 27.11 12.99 7.33
C VAL A 784 27.61 14.41 7.57
N LEU A 785 28.39 14.64 8.64
CA LEU A 785 28.90 15.95 9.00
C LEU A 785 30.28 16.25 8.41
N LEU A 786 30.93 15.29 7.74
CA LEU A 786 32.33 15.41 7.30
C LEU A 786 32.56 16.70 6.49
N ASP A 787 31.65 17.04 5.57
CA ASP A 787 31.79 18.25 4.74
C ASP A 787 31.45 19.55 5.47
N HIS A 788 30.90 19.48 6.69
CA HIS A 788 30.33 20.62 7.42
C HIS A 788 31.14 21.03 8.66
N VAL A 789 32.12 20.24 9.08
CA VAL A 789 32.87 20.45 10.33
C VAL A 789 34.36 20.66 10.09
N ALA A 790 35.05 21.25 11.07
CA ALA A 790 36.50 21.48 11.04
C ALA A 790 37.28 20.28 11.59
N GLY A 791 36.69 19.51 12.51
CA GLY A 791 37.32 18.36 13.16
C GLY A 791 36.41 17.75 14.23
N PHE A 792 36.85 16.65 14.82
CA PHE A 792 36.11 15.94 15.87
C PHE A 792 36.94 15.71 17.13
N VAL A 793 36.28 15.78 18.29
CA VAL A 793 36.84 15.32 19.56
C VAL A 793 35.87 14.31 20.17
N PHE A 794 36.38 13.13 20.53
CA PHE A 794 35.56 12.08 21.15
C PHE A 794 35.97 11.84 22.60
N ASP A 795 35.03 11.62 23.51
CA ASP A 795 35.38 11.28 24.89
C ASP A 795 36.09 9.91 24.96
N GLN A 796 35.63 8.96 24.14
CA GLN A 796 36.22 7.64 23.95
C GLN A 796 36.09 7.21 22.49
N GLY A 797 36.99 6.36 21.99
CA GLY A 797 36.86 5.83 20.63
C GLY A 797 38.06 5.00 20.19
N SER A 798 37.84 4.13 19.21
CA SER A 798 38.91 3.40 18.51
C SER A 798 39.26 4.10 17.21
N ALA A 799 40.53 4.02 16.80
CA ALA A 799 40.98 4.44 15.47
C ALA A 799 40.38 3.57 14.34
N LEU A 800 39.73 2.45 14.66
CA LEU A 800 39.25 1.49 13.66
C LEU A 800 37.73 1.51 13.43
N GLY A 801 36.98 2.35 14.15
CA GLY A 801 35.57 2.56 13.86
C GLY A 801 35.34 3.12 12.44
N HIS A 802 34.18 2.86 11.86
CA HIS A 802 33.85 3.26 10.48
C HIS A 802 33.99 4.78 10.28
N LEU A 803 33.52 5.59 11.23
CA LEU A 803 33.74 7.03 11.18
C LEU A 803 35.22 7.39 11.23
N ALA A 804 36.02 6.71 12.05
CA ALA A 804 37.45 6.95 12.16
C ALA A 804 38.18 6.73 10.82
N ILE A 805 37.77 5.70 10.06
CA ILE A 805 38.28 5.44 8.71
C ILE A 805 37.91 6.60 7.77
N LEU A 806 36.63 6.96 7.71
CA LEU A 806 36.15 8.05 6.85
C LEU A 806 36.80 9.40 7.17
N LEU A 807 37.07 9.67 8.45
CA LEU A 807 37.75 10.88 8.89
C LEU A 807 39.18 10.97 8.33
N ARG A 808 39.91 9.84 8.27
CA ARG A 808 41.25 9.80 7.67
C ARG A 808 41.21 9.97 6.16
N GLU A 809 40.29 9.28 5.50
CA GLU A 809 40.10 9.42 4.05
C GLU A 809 39.75 10.86 3.65
N ALA A 810 38.86 11.49 4.41
CA ALA A 810 38.48 12.89 4.23
C ALA A 810 39.54 13.89 4.75
N ARG A 811 40.60 13.40 5.40
CA ARG A 811 41.66 14.21 6.07
C ARG A 811 41.10 15.23 7.05
N ILE A 812 40.09 14.83 7.81
CA ILE A 812 39.47 15.64 8.86
C ILE A 812 40.13 15.27 10.19
N PRO A 813 40.77 16.23 10.90
CA PRO A 813 41.46 15.95 12.15
C PRO A 813 40.50 15.45 13.25
N ALA A 814 40.90 14.37 13.94
CA ALA A 814 40.10 13.76 14.99
C ALA A 814 40.96 13.09 16.07
N VAL A 815 40.51 13.18 17.32
CA VAL A 815 41.27 12.71 18.50
C VAL A 815 40.33 12.35 19.64
N THR A 816 40.75 11.43 20.51
CA THR A 816 40.04 11.16 21.77
C THR A 816 40.56 12.07 22.88
N ALA A 817 39.71 12.87 23.49
CA ALA A 817 40.01 13.66 24.68
C ALA A 817 38.73 13.84 25.52
N ALA A 818 38.71 13.25 26.72
CA ALA A 818 37.54 13.29 27.58
C ALA A 818 37.40 14.64 28.32
N GLY A 819 36.16 15.10 28.49
CA GLY A 819 35.86 16.20 29.41
C GLY A 819 36.29 17.59 28.92
N ILE A 820 36.46 17.77 27.61
CA ILE A 820 36.79 19.08 27.04
C ILE A 820 35.71 20.13 27.35
N SER A 821 36.14 21.36 27.62
CA SER A 821 35.27 22.49 27.93
C SER A 821 35.86 23.80 27.41
N GLY A 822 35.01 24.74 26.98
CA GLY A 822 35.43 26.01 26.39
C GLY A 822 34.54 26.43 25.23
N THR A 823 34.90 27.54 24.58
CA THR A 823 34.13 28.09 23.45
C THR A 823 34.78 27.81 22.10
N GLU A 824 36.09 27.58 22.07
CA GLU A 824 36.86 27.28 20.86
C GLU A 824 37.84 26.13 21.15
N VAL A 825 38.02 25.26 20.16
CA VAL A 825 38.90 24.08 20.24
C VAL A 825 39.94 24.15 19.13
N VAL A 826 41.16 23.73 19.47
CA VAL A 826 42.26 23.52 18.53
C VAL A 826 42.73 22.07 18.66
N ILE A 827 42.68 21.33 17.56
CA ILE A 827 43.28 20.00 17.41
C ILE A 827 44.63 20.21 16.70
N SER A 828 45.71 19.62 17.21
CA SER A 828 47.02 19.64 16.58
C SER A 828 47.70 18.29 16.75
N ASP A 829 47.77 17.51 15.66
CA ASP A 829 48.54 16.25 15.56
C ASP A 829 48.36 15.32 16.76
N GLY A 830 47.09 15.04 17.08
CA GLY A 830 46.72 14.12 18.16
C GLY A 830 46.64 14.74 19.55
N THR A 831 46.75 16.07 19.68
CA THR A 831 46.51 16.79 20.95
C THR A 831 45.35 17.78 20.84
N VAL A 832 44.63 18.01 21.93
CA VAL A 832 43.53 19.00 22.01
C VAL A 832 43.87 20.12 22.98
N THR A 833 43.60 21.36 22.56
CA THR A 833 43.58 22.51 23.47
C THR A 833 42.27 23.27 23.32
N THR A 834 41.70 23.73 24.44
CA THR A 834 40.50 24.57 24.44
C THR A 834 40.82 25.96 24.93
N THR A 835 40.15 26.97 24.37
CA THR A 835 40.23 28.35 24.86
C THR A 835 38.87 28.79 25.42
N GLY A 836 38.91 29.51 26.55
CA GLY A 836 37.70 30.04 27.20
C GLY A 836 37.30 29.37 28.52
N SER A 837 38.25 28.89 29.34
CA SER A 837 37.95 28.60 30.75
C SER A 837 37.61 29.90 31.50
N LYS A 838 36.33 30.14 31.79
CA LYS A 838 35.97 30.91 32.98
C LYS A 838 35.68 29.91 34.08
N GLY A 839 36.50 29.95 35.14
CA GLY A 839 36.38 29.10 36.30
C GLY A 839 35.14 29.40 37.14
N ALA A 840 34.85 28.42 38.03
CA ALA A 840 34.03 28.43 39.24
C ALA A 840 32.65 29.10 39.19
#